data_AF-E3NS05-F1
#
_entry.id   AF-E3NS05-F1
#
_cell.length_a   1.000
_cell.length_b   1.000
_cell.length_c   1.000
_cell.angle_alpha   90.00
_cell.angle_beta   90.00
_cell.angle_gamma   90.00
#
_symmetry.space_group_name_H-M   'P 1'
#
loop_
_entity.id
_entity.type
_entity.pdbx_description
1 polymer ?
#
loop_
_entity_poly.entity_id
_entity_poly.type
_entity_poly.pdbx_seq_one_letter_code
_entity_poly.pdbx_strand_id
1 'polypeptide(L)'
;MDSSGKILWAKHSEVQQANLKTISAEESDAIQDGERLPLSVKDLGSSEIYPQTLAHSSNGRFVVACGDGEYIVYTAMALRNKDFGQGLEFVWAVDPNMFAVRESATNVKIKKNFKDHKSIRSDMVLEGISGGPLLALRSTNSLCFFDWETAVLVRRIEITSKNIYWSDNGEMVAICGDESFYVLKYSAEAVSNASEVTEDGIEDAFEVVGEQTEVVKTGFWIGDCFIFTTALNRINYYVGGEIVTIAHVDRPLYLVSHLLGYMAKESRVYAVDKDLNVISYKLLLSVLEYQTAVMRRDFDTADKVLTTIPKEQRTRVAHFLEKQGFKKQALAVSQDPDHRFDLAIALGDLKTAYELALTMDSEEKWKSLSNAATLKSELLLAGECLGRARDFGGLMLLASCAGSAPLMQKLAVDAAAAENHNISFLSSLLLGDIDACLDKLIATGRLPEAAFLARTHAPSRVQTILDLWKTKASSHSEKSSRKIGESLADPIKYENLFPGFAESLKRESFVREISKIPVPANVRAPSVASRNIEQELEEAVASGAVSFTDEGQAVLKNAPKSSEQQLKAPVSPAVARQPSPVRQPSPVREPSPIREPSPAPAPAQESEEEEEEFEDNQQEVHVPHNDEEDAFGTSKTPDVVLETSRPDIVPARGSAAPDLVSAPTTTQDFGDDTQWSDEDFGDAENGDLNMDDLNLDEED
;
A
#
# COMPACT_ATOMS: atom_id res chain seq x y z
N MET A 1 -20.76 -26.83 -20.72
CA MET A 1 -22.15 -26.49 -20.31
C MET A 1 -22.87 -25.87 -21.50
N ASP A 2 -24.20 -25.76 -21.51
CA ASP A 2 -24.91 -24.84 -22.41
C ASP A 2 -25.16 -23.48 -21.73
N SER A 3 -25.39 -22.42 -22.50
CA SER A 3 -25.72 -21.07 -21.99
C SER A 3 -27.06 -21.01 -21.21
N SER A 4 -27.81 -22.12 -21.18
CA SER A 4 -29.01 -22.28 -20.36
C SER A 4 -28.76 -23.01 -19.04
N GLY A 5 -27.51 -23.36 -18.72
CA GLY A 5 -27.11 -23.99 -17.46
C GLY A 5 -27.30 -25.50 -17.38
N LYS A 6 -27.45 -26.17 -18.53
CA LYS A 6 -27.39 -27.63 -18.59
C LYS A 6 -25.94 -28.08 -18.71
N ILE A 7 -25.58 -29.08 -17.92
CA ILE A 7 -24.30 -29.77 -18.02
C ILE A 7 -24.60 -31.14 -18.64
N LEU A 8 -23.83 -31.52 -19.64
CA LEU A 8 -23.75 -32.89 -20.14
C LEU A 8 -22.36 -33.44 -19.84
N TRP A 9 -22.30 -34.70 -19.42
CA TRP A 9 -21.08 -35.48 -19.33
C TRP A 9 -21.36 -36.93 -19.75
N ALA A 10 -20.30 -37.68 -20.06
CA ALA A 10 -20.39 -39.10 -20.29
C ALA A 10 -19.58 -39.87 -19.24
N LYS A 11 -20.11 -41.03 -18.84
CA LYS A 11 -19.44 -41.98 -17.97
C LYS A 11 -19.31 -43.29 -18.74
N HIS A 12 -18.17 -43.48 -19.39
CA HIS A 12 -18.04 -44.43 -20.50
C HIS A 12 -19.05 -44.06 -21.61
N SER A 13 -19.85 -45.01 -22.11
CA SER A 13 -20.88 -44.73 -23.12
C SER A 13 -22.18 -44.12 -22.56
N GLU A 14 -22.39 -44.06 -21.25
CA GLU A 14 -23.61 -43.50 -20.66
C GLU A 14 -23.55 -41.96 -20.61
N VAL A 15 -24.47 -41.28 -21.31
CA VAL A 15 -24.55 -39.82 -21.36
C VAL A 15 -25.61 -39.33 -20.37
N GLN A 16 -25.16 -38.51 -19.42
CA GLN A 16 -25.97 -37.99 -18.34
C GLN A 16 -26.10 -36.47 -18.42
N GLN A 17 -27.14 -35.93 -17.79
CA GLN A 17 -27.46 -34.51 -17.74
C GLN A 17 -27.67 -34.07 -16.29
N ALA A 18 -27.07 -32.94 -15.93
CA ALA A 18 -27.47 -32.13 -14.79
C ALA A 18 -27.96 -30.76 -15.28
N ASN A 19 -28.75 -30.07 -14.46
CA ASN A 19 -29.27 -28.75 -14.76
C ASN A 19 -29.14 -27.85 -13.53
N LEU A 20 -28.26 -26.85 -13.59
CA LEU A 20 -27.96 -26.00 -12.43
C LEU A 20 -29.20 -25.20 -11.97
N LYS A 21 -30.11 -24.89 -12.89
CA LYS A 21 -31.42 -24.23 -12.61
C LYS A 21 -32.40 -25.02 -11.72
N THR A 22 -32.04 -26.22 -11.23
CA THR A 22 -32.83 -26.89 -10.18
C THR A 22 -32.48 -26.38 -8.78
N ILE A 23 -31.33 -25.71 -8.61
CA ILE A 23 -30.99 -24.98 -7.39
C ILE A 23 -31.69 -23.61 -7.45
N SER A 24 -32.28 -23.17 -6.34
CA SER A 24 -32.88 -21.84 -6.24
C SER A 24 -31.80 -20.74 -6.04
N ALA A 25 -32.13 -19.49 -6.36
CA ALA A 25 -31.20 -18.38 -6.14
C ALA A 25 -30.80 -18.24 -4.66
N GLU A 26 -31.74 -18.47 -3.74
CA GLU A 26 -31.53 -18.40 -2.29
C GLU A 26 -30.57 -19.50 -1.80
N GLU A 27 -30.71 -20.74 -2.29
CA GLU A 27 -29.74 -21.81 -2.04
C GLU A 27 -28.37 -21.48 -2.67
N SER A 28 -28.36 -20.94 -3.89
CA SER A 28 -27.12 -20.57 -4.59
C SER A 28 -26.33 -19.47 -3.85
N ASP A 29 -26.99 -18.56 -3.15
CA ASP A 29 -26.32 -17.53 -2.34
C ASP A 29 -25.88 -18.04 -0.96
N ALA A 30 -26.55 -19.08 -0.42
CA ALA A 30 -26.19 -19.73 0.84
C ALA A 30 -25.00 -20.72 0.71
N ILE A 31 -24.81 -21.33 -0.46
CA ILE A 31 -23.71 -22.25 -0.77
C ILE A 31 -22.34 -21.58 -0.56
N GLN A 32 -21.43 -22.26 0.13
CA GLN A 32 -20.07 -21.75 0.32
C GLN A 32 -19.18 -21.97 -0.90
N ASP A 33 -18.22 -21.09 -1.12
CA ASP A 33 -17.28 -21.20 -2.23
C ASP A 33 -16.36 -22.41 -2.04
N GLY A 34 -16.28 -23.28 -3.05
CA GLY A 34 -15.61 -24.57 -2.95
C GLY A 34 -16.50 -25.74 -2.47
N GLU A 35 -17.76 -25.49 -2.11
CA GLU A 35 -18.72 -26.53 -1.73
C GLU A 35 -19.25 -27.30 -2.95
N ARG A 36 -19.64 -28.57 -2.74
CA ARG A 36 -20.17 -29.47 -3.78
C ARG A 36 -21.68 -29.28 -3.95
N LEU A 37 -22.12 -29.02 -5.17
CA LEU A 37 -23.54 -28.79 -5.48
C LEU A 37 -24.35 -30.11 -5.47
N PRO A 38 -25.48 -30.20 -4.73
CA PRO A 38 -26.33 -31.38 -4.69
C PRO A 38 -27.24 -31.48 -5.93
N LEU A 39 -26.65 -31.77 -7.09
CA LEU A 39 -27.37 -31.78 -8.37
C LEU A 39 -28.15 -33.06 -8.63
N SER A 40 -29.39 -32.90 -9.11
CA SER A 40 -30.15 -34.01 -9.67
C SER A 40 -29.58 -34.41 -11.04
N VAL A 41 -29.06 -35.63 -11.12
CA VAL A 41 -28.53 -36.22 -12.36
C VAL A 41 -29.63 -37.02 -13.04
N LYS A 42 -29.75 -36.85 -14.36
CA LYS A 42 -30.72 -37.53 -15.21
C LYS A 42 -30.00 -38.20 -16.38
N ASP A 43 -30.17 -39.51 -16.54
CA ASP A 43 -29.68 -40.23 -17.70
C ASP A 43 -30.46 -39.83 -18.97
N LEU A 44 -29.75 -39.59 -20.07
CA LEU A 44 -30.35 -39.32 -21.38
C LEU A 44 -30.31 -40.54 -22.31
N GLY A 45 -29.39 -41.48 -22.07
CA GLY A 45 -29.21 -42.70 -22.83
C GLY A 45 -27.72 -43.03 -23.03
N SER A 46 -27.45 -44.09 -23.80
CA SER A 46 -26.08 -44.47 -24.17
C SER A 46 -25.74 -43.90 -25.56
N SER A 47 -24.48 -43.46 -25.75
CA SER A 47 -23.93 -43.19 -27.07
C SER A 47 -23.51 -44.49 -27.77
N GLU A 48 -23.45 -44.46 -29.09
CA GLU A 48 -23.09 -45.60 -29.95
C GLU A 48 -21.56 -45.79 -30.04
N ILE A 49 -20.79 -44.75 -29.72
CA ILE A 49 -19.32 -44.72 -29.66
C ILE A 49 -18.84 -44.50 -28.21
N TYR A 50 -17.55 -44.58 -27.93
CA TYR A 50 -16.97 -44.13 -26.65
C TYR A 50 -16.62 -42.62 -26.75
N PRO A 51 -17.39 -41.71 -26.12
CA PRO A 51 -17.13 -40.27 -26.22
C PRO A 51 -15.82 -39.89 -25.51
N GLN A 52 -14.83 -39.47 -26.28
CA GLN A 52 -13.58 -38.89 -25.78
C GLN A 52 -13.74 -37.37 -25.58
N THR A 53 -14.54 -36.71 -26.42
CA THR A 53 -14.96 -35.32 -26.24
C THR A 53 -16.49 -35.16 -26.40
N LEU A 54 -17.04 -34.18 -25.67
CA LEU A 54 -18.43 -33.74 -25.75
C LEU A 54 -18.49 -32.22 -25.88
N ALA A 55 -19.19 -31.70 -26.89
CA ALA A 55 -19.36 -30.25 -27.06
C ALA A 55 -20.78 -29.88 -27.52
N HIS A 56 -21.39 -28.91 -26.86
CA HIS A 56 -22.64 -28.29 -27.32
C HIS A 56 -22.39 -27.38 -28.54
N SER A 57 -23.38 -27.27 -29.43
CA SER A 57 -23.46 -26.15 -30.36
C SER A 57 -23.67 -24.82 -29.59
N SER A 58 -23.29 -23.68 -30.17
CA SER A 58 -23.39 -22.35 -29.53
C SER A 58 -24.79 -22.02 -28.96
N ASN A 59 -25.86 -22.53 -29.58
CA ASN A 59 -27.24 -22.39 -29.14
C ASN A 59 -27.76 -23.50 -28.20
N GLY A 60 -26.91 -24.44 -27.75
CA GLY A 60 -27.26 -25.57 -26.90
C GLY A 60 -28.20 -26.62 -27.52
N ARG A 61 -28.60 -26.48 -28.80
CA ARG A 61 -29.60 -27.34 -29.46
C ARG A 61 -29.05 -28.73 -29.79
N PHE A 62 -27.78 -28.79 -30.17
CA PHE A 62 -27.07 -30.00 -30.52
C PHE A 62 -25.96 -30.27 -29.50
N VAL A 63 -25.54 -31.53 -29.44
CA VAL A 63 -24.32 -31.97 -28.75
C VAL A 63 -23.62 -32.94 -29.68
N VAL A 64 -22.30 -32.80 -29.85
CA VAL A 64 -21.48 -33.80 -30.53
C VAL A 64 -20.83 -34.71 -29.49
N ALA A 65 -20.76 -36.00 -29.79
CA ALA A 65 -19.81 -36.93 -29.23
C ALA A 65 -18.75 -37.23 -30.30
N CYS A 66 -17.46 -37.20 -29.93
CA CYS A 66 -16.36 -37.59 -30.82
C CYS A 66 -15.44 -38.56 -30.07
N GLY A 67 -14.99 -39.61 -30.75
CA GLY A 67 -14.17 -40.67 -30.16
C GLY A 67 -13.94 -41.83 -31.13
N ASP A 68 -12.88 -42.59 -30.90
CA ASP A 68 -12.52 -43.80 -31.66
C ASP A 68 -12.34 -43.60 -33.19
N GLY A 69 -12.16 -42.34 -33.62
CA GLY A 69 -12.04 -41.93 -35.02
C GLY A 69 -13.37 -41.59 -35.71
N GLU A 70 -14.47 -41.54 -34.96
CA GLU A 70 -15.81 -41.18 -35.43
C GLU A 70 -16.41 -40.03 -34.62
N TYR A 71 -17.39 -39.35 -35.21
CA TYR A 71 -18.21 -38.35 -34.54
C TYR A 71 -19.70 -38.61 -34.80
N ILE A 72 -20.52 -38.30 -33.80
CA ILE A 72 -21.98 -38.34 -33.90
C ILE A 72 -22.55 -37.05 -33.31
N VAL A 73 -23.32 -36.32 -34.11
CA VAL A 73 -24.10 -35.18 -33.66
C VAL A 73 -25.49 -35.65 -33.23
N TYR A 74 -25.86 -35.33 -31.99
CA TYR A 74 -27.13 -35.63 -31.37
C TYR A 74 -27.94 -34.36 -31.07
N THR A 75 -29.26 -34.49 -30.89
CA THR A 75 -30.08 -33.44 -30.27
C THR A 75 -29.95 -33.43 -28.75
N ALA A 76 -29.58 -32.29 -28.16
CA ALA A 76 -29.22 -32.19 -26.74
C ALA A 76 -30.36 -32.45 -25.74
N MET A 77 -31.61 -32.54 -26.20
CA MET A 77 -32.78 -32.86 -25.36
C MET A 77 -33.11 -34.35 -25.23
N ALA A 78 -32.68 -35.17 -26.19
CA ALA A 78 -33.20 -36.54 -26.36
C ALA A 78 -32.27 -37.49 -27.14
N LEU A 79 -30.98 -37.14 -27.26
CA LEU A 79 -29.91 -37.89 -27.94
C LEU A 79 -30.31 -38.51 -29.29
N ARG A 80 -31.06 -37.79 -30.12
CA ARG A 80 -31.42 -38.27 -31.47
C ARG A 80 -30.33 -37.90 -32.46
N ASN A 81 -29.73 -38.90 -33.10
CA ASN A 81 -28.71 -38.75 -34.15
C ASN A 81 -29.20 -37.79 -35.26
N LYS A 82 -28.29 -36.94 -35.76
CA LYS A 82 -28.54 -35.88 -36.75
C LYS A 82 -27.57 -35.91 -37.93
N ASP A 83 -26.30 -36.17 -37.67
CA ASP A 83 -25.23 -36.37 -38.63
C ASP A 83 -24.16 -37.23 -37.96
N PHE A 84 -23.43 -38.03 -38.74
CA PHE A 84 -22.36 -38.89 -38.26
C PHE A 84 -21.29 -39.04 -39.34
N GLY A 85 -20.09 -39.41 -38.96
CA GLY A 85 -19.00 -39.66 -39.91
C GLY A 85 -17.67 -39.93 -39.22
N GLN A 86 -16.63 -40.10 -40.04
CA GLN A 86 -15.27 -40.24 -39.57
C GLN A 86 -14.67 -38.87 -39.23
N GLY A 87 -13.93 -38.80 -38.14
CA GLY A 87 -13.34 -37.57 -37.62
C GLY A 87 -12.48 -37.85 -36.40
N LEU A 88 -11.23 -37.39 -36.44
CA LEU A 88 -10.32 -37.43 -35.28
C LEU A 88 -10.74 -36.39 -34.23
N GLU A 89 -11.23 -35.25 -34.70
CA GLU A 89 -11.72 -34.13 -33.90
C GLU A 89 -12.89 -33.43 -34.60
N PHE A 90 -13.70 -32.74 -33.79
CA PHE A 90 -14.85 -31.96 -34.22
C PHE A 90 -14.88 -30.62 -33.46
N VAL A 91 -15.14 -29.50 -34.15
CA VAL A 91 -15.39 -28.19 -33.52
C VAL A 91 -16.56 -27.46 -34.16
N TRP A 92 -17.34 -26.78 -33.33
CA TRP A 92 -18.45 -25.91 -33.75
C TRP A 92 -17.93 -24.53 -34.19
N ALA A 93 -18.62 -23.92 -35.16
CA ALA A 93 -18.53 -22.49 -35.43
C ALA A 93 -19.43 -21.68 -34.47
N VAL A 94 -19.37 -20.35 -34.54
CA VAL A 94 -20.35 -19.48 -33.87
C VAL A 94 -21.77 -19.72 -34.44
N ASP A 95 -21.92 -19.93 -35.75
CA ASP A 95 -23.17 -20.43 -36.35
C ASP A 95 -23.43 -21.88 -35.87
N PRO A 96 -24.51 -22.14 -35.11
CA PRO A 96 -24.81 -23.47 -34.57
C PRO A 96 -25.18 -24.52 -35.63
N ASN A 97 -25.26 -24.15 -36.91
CA ASN A 97 -25.50 -25.04 -38.04
C ASN A 97 -24.21 -25.35 -38.84
N MET A 98 -23.07 -24.80 -38.43
CA MET A 98 -21.77 -24.93 -39.12
C MET A 98 -20.71 -25.50 -38.17
N PHE A 99 -19.89 -26.41 -38.69
CA PHE A 99 -18.86 -27.11 -37.91
C PHE A 99 -17.75 -27.65 -38.81
N ALA A 100 -16.58 -27.92 -38.21
CA ALA A 100 -15.42 -28.51 -38.86
C ALA A 100 -15.08 -29.86 -38.25
N VAL A 101 -14.63 -30.79 -39.10
CA VAL A 101 -14.23 -32.15 -38.72
C VAL A 101 -12.85 -32.44 -39.29
N ARG A 102 -11.92 -32.91 -38.45
CA ARG A 102 -10.59 -33.34 -38.87
C ARG A 102 -10.66 -34.78 -39.38
N GLU A 103 -10.97 -34.95 -40.67
CA GLU A 103 -11.05 -36.27 -41.33
C GLU A 103 -9.69 -36.98 -41.37
N SER A 104 -8.57 -36.23 -41.42
CA SER A 104 -7.23 -36.79 -41.34
C SER A 104 -6.23 -35.79 -40.74
N ALA A 105 -4.97 -36.22 -40.56
CA ALA A 105 -3.87 -35.36 -40.12
C ALA A 105 -3.54 -34.18 -41.06
N THR A 106 -4.14 -34.08 -42.25
CA THR A 106 -3.91 -32.97 -43.21
C THR A 106 -5.19 -32.43 -43.87
N ASN A 107 -6.36 -33.03 -43.63
CA ASN A 107 -7.63 -32.64 -44.24
C ASN A 107 -8.68 -32.34 -43.18
N VAL A 108 -9.27 -31.14 -43.26
CA VAL A 108 -10.36 -30.68 -42.41
C VAL A 108 -11.55 -30.32 -43.30
N LYS A 109 -12.71 -30.91 -43.01
CA LYS A 109 -13.95 -30.67 -43.75
C LYS A 109 -14.86 -29.74 -42.96
N ILE A 110 -15.35 -28.69 -43.62
CA ILE A 110 -16.38 -27.79 -43.10
C ILE A 110 -17.74 -28.27 -43.62
N LYS A 111 -18.67 -28.54 -42.70
CA LYS A 111 -20.08 -28.83 -42.99
C LYS A 111 -20.95 -27.64 -42.58
N LYS A 112 -21.93 -27.29 -43.41
CA LYS A 112 -22.94 -26.25 -43.13
C LYS A 112 -24.34 -26.84 -43.35
N ASN A 113 -25.24 -26.68 -42.38
CA ASN A 113 -26.55 -27.35 -42.33
C ASN A 113 -26.46 -28.89 -42.50
N PHE A 114 -25.48 -29.52 -41.87
CA PHE A 114 -25.20 -30.97 -41.95
C PHE A 114 -24.91 -31.49 -43.36
N LYS A 115 -24.39 -30.62 -44.25
CA LYS A 115 -23.92 -30.99 -45.60
C LYS A 115 -22.50 -30.47 -45.81
N ASP A 116 -21.71 -31.23 -46.55
CA ASP A 116 -20.35 -30.87 -46.96
C ASP A 116 -20.39 -29.51 -47.69
N HIS A 117 -19.62 -28.54 -47.18
CA HIS A 117 -19.55 -27.17 -47.72
C HIS A 117 -18.20 -26.93 -48.39
N LYS A 118 -17.10 -27.12 -47.65
CA LYS A 118 -15.71 -26.96 -48.13
C LYS A 118 -14.77 -27.95 -47.43
N SER A 119 -13.58 -28.11 -47.97
CA SER A 119 -12.48 -28.89 -47.39
C SER A 119 -11.21 -28.04 -47.48
N ILE A 120 -10.49 -27.93 -46.35
CA ILE A 120 -9.17 -27.33 -46.25
C ILE A 120 -8.17 -28.47 -46.23
N ARG A 121 -7.18 -28.41 -47.13
CA ARG A 121 -5.99 -29.25 -47.06
C ARG A 121 -4.85 -28.40 -46.55
N SER A 122 -4.21 -28.87 -45.50
CA SER A 122 -2.99 -28.29 -44.93
C SER A 122 -1.78 -29.07 -45.47
N ASP A 123 -0.75 -28.35 -45.90
CA ASP A 123 0.55 -28.93 -46.22
C ASP A 123 1.32 -29.35 -44.96
N MET A 124 0.91 -28.84 -43.79
CA MET A 124 1.45 -29.18 -42.47
C MET A 124 0.60 -30.26 -41.78
N VAL A 125 1.24 -31.08 -40.95
CA VAL A 125 0.58 -32.09 -40.11
C VAL A 125 -0.17 -31.39 -38.98
N LEU A 126 -1.50 -31.52 -38.98
CA LEU A 126 -2.38 -30.94 -37.99
C LEU A 126 -2.42 -31.80 -36.73
N GLU A 127 -2.03 -31.23 -35.60
CA GLU A 127 -2.19 -31.83 -34.28
C GLU A 127 -3.64 -31.80 -33.82
N GLY A 128 -4.34 -30.70 -34.11
CA GLY A 128 -5.75 -30.51 -33.76
C GLY A 128 -6.35 -29.22 -34.32
N ILE A 129 -7.64 -29.00 -34.03
CA ILE A 129 -8.43 -27.86 -34.48
C ILE A 129 -9.16 -27.18 -33.31
N SER A 130 -9.53 -25.91 -33.48
CA SER A 130 -10.29 -25.15 -32.47
C SER A 130 -11.35 -24.27 -33.12
N GLY A 131 -12.53 -24.21 -32.49
CA GLY A 131 -13.68 -23.43 -32.95
C GLY A 131 -13.65 -21.98 -32.45
N GLY A 132 -14.53 -21.16 -33.00
CA GLY A 132 -14.61 -19.72 -32.72
C GLY A 132 -15.17 -18.92 -33.89
N PRO A 133 -15.01 -17.58 -33.88
CA PRO A 133 -15.31 -16.70 -35.02
C PRO A 133 -14.54 -17.08 -36.28
N LEU A 134 -13.31 -17.59 -36.12
CA LEU A 134 -12.50 -18.22 -37.16
C LEU A 134 -12.20 -19.68 -36.80
N LEU A 135 -11.95 -20.50 -37.82
CA LEU A 135 -11.50 -21.88 -37.66
C LEU A 135 -9.98 -21.90 -37.45
N ALA A 136 -9.54 -22.32 -36.27
CA ALA A 136 -8.12 -22.45 -35.95
C ALA A 136 -7.62 -23.86 -36.27
N LEU A 137 -6.53 -23.97 -37.03
CA LEU A 137 -5.80 -25.21 -37.30
C LEU A 137 -4.43 -25.15 -36.60
N ARG A 138 -4.15 -26.10 -35.69
CA ARG A 138 -2.87 -26.21 -34.99
C ARG A 138 -1.94 -27.22 -35.67
N SER A 139 -0.71 -26.80 -35.93
CA SER A 139 0.48 -27.62 -36.14
C SER A 139 1.49 -27.30 -35.03
N THR A 140 2.49 -28.17 -34.80
CA THR A 140 3.42 -28.09 -33.66
C THR A 140 4.00 -26.70 -33.38
N ASN A 141 4.44 -25.97 -34.41
CA ASN A 141 5.01 -24.62 -34.29
C ASN A 141 4.20 -23.54 -35.04
N SER A 142 2.98 -23.83 -35.49
CA SER A 142 2.20 -22.90 -36.34
C SER A 142 0.71 -23.02 -36.10
N LEU A 143 0.08 -21.87 -35.89
CA LEU A 143 -1.37 -21.70 -35.79
C LEU A 143 -1.87 -20.94 -37.02
N CYS A 144 -2.79 -21.54 -37.77
CA CYS A 144 -3.40 -20.93 -38.95
C CYS A 144 -4.89 -20.70 -38.70
N PHE A 145 -5.34 -19.45 -38.77
CA PHE A 145 -6.76 -19.09 -38.71
C PHE A 145 -7.36 -19.00 -40.10
N PHE A 146 -8.51 -19.64 -40.32
CA PHE A 146 -9.25 -19.65 -41.58
C PHE A 146 -10.66 -19.08 -41.36
N ASP A 147 -11.18 -18.37 -42.36
CA ASP A 147 -12.61 -18.03 -42.39
C ASP A 147 -13.46 -19.26 -42.76
N TRP A 148 -14.58 -19.42 -42.05
CA TRP A 148 -15.51 -20.53 -42.20
C TRP A 148 -16.27 -20.53 -43.55
N GLU A 149 -16.56 -19.36 -44.11
CA GLU A 149 -17.38 -19.25 -45.33
C GLU A 149 -16.53 -19.43 -46.59
N THR A 150 -15.40 -18.70 -46.67
CA THR A 150 -14.47 -18.71 -47.80
C THR A 150 -13.52 -19.90 -47.75
N ALA A 151 -13.16 -20.40 -46.56
CA ALA A 151 -12.07 -21.36 -46.32
C ALA A 151 -10.68 -20.82 -46.74
N VAL A 152 -10.50 -19.50 -46.72
CA VAL A 152 -9.22 -18.80 -46.98
C VAL A 152 -8.47 -18.56 -45.67
N LEU A 153 -7.13 -18.59 -45.73
CA LEU A 153 -6.25 -18.25 -44.61
C LEU A 153 -6.39 -16.75 -44.27
N VAL A 154 -6.76 -16.44 -43.04
CA VAL A 154 -6.84 -15.06 -42.53
C VAL A 154 -5.49 -14.62 -41.98
N ARG A 155 -4.86 -15.44 -41.13
CA ARG A 155 -3.53 -15.17 -40.55
C ARG A 155 -2.85 -16.47 -40.11
N ARG A 156 -1.54 -16.57 -40.34
CA ARG A 156 -0.63 -17.52 -39.69
C ARG A 156 0.08 -16.84 -38.52
N ILE A 157 0.27 -17.58 -37.42
CA ILE A 157 1.07 -17.18 -36.27
C ILE A 157 2.03 -18.32 -35.94
N GLU A 158 3.33 -18.05 -35.91
CA GLU A 158 4.35 -19.05 -35.55
C GLU A 158 4.40 -19.23 -34.02
N ILE A 159 3.48 -20.05 -33.50
CA ILE A 159 3.33 -20.29 -32.05
C ILE A 159 3.00 -21.75 -31.73
N THR A 160 3.70 -22.27 -30.72
CA THR A 160 3.36 -23.53 -30.05
C THR A 160 2.10 -23.32 -29.20
N SER A 161 0.99 -23.93 -29.60
CA SER A 161 -0.31 -23.78 -28.92
C SER A 161 -0.93 -25.13 -28.60
N LYS A 162 -1.59 -25.24 -27.44
CA LYS A 162 -2.36 -26.42 -27.00
C LYS A 162 -3.86 -26.18 -27.12
N ASN A 163 -4.34 -25.11 -26.50
CA ASN A 163 -5.75 -24.72 -26.42
C ASN A 163 -5.93 -23.27 -26.90
N ILE A 164 -7.09 -22.96 -27.46
CA ILE A 164 -7.44 -21.62 -27.96
C ILE A 164 -8.84 -21.30 -27.47
N TYR A 165 -9.00 -20.14 -26.83
CA TYR A 165 -10.27 -19.70 -26.26
C TYR A 165 -10.64 -18.31 -26.79
N TRP A 166 -11.77 -18.20 -27.48
CA TRP A 166 -12.31 -16.93 -27.98
C TRP A 166 -13.30 -16.30 -26.99
N SER A 167 -13.37 -14.98 -26.98
CA SER A 167 -14.37 -14.21 -26.23
C SER A 167 -15.76 -14.31 -26.87
N ASP A 168 -16.82 -14.09 -26.08
CA ASP A 168 -18.21 -14.22 -26.55
C ASP A 168 -18.60 -13.21 -27.66
N ASN A 169 -17.93 -12.05 -27.72
CA ASN A 169 -18.04 -11.06 -28.81
C ASN A 169 -17.12 -11.38 -30.01
N GLY A 170 -16.17 -12.30 -29.86
CA GLY A 170 -15.19 -12.66 -30.89
C GLY A 170 -14.06 -11.64 -31.12
N GLU A 171 -14.00 -10.56 -30.34
CA GLU A 171 -12.97 -9.52 -30.45
C GLU A 171 -11.64 -9.92 -29.82
N MET A 172 -11.58 -10.95 -28.96
CA MET A 172 -10.34 -11.39 -28.31
C MET A 172 -10.17 -12.91 -28.32
N VAL A 173 -8.92 -13.34 -28.33
CA VAL A 173 -8.51 -14.74 -28.28
C VAL A 173 -7.35 -14.94 -27.30
N ALA A 174 -7.46 -15.96 -26.45
CA ALA A 174 -6.38 -16.46 -25.62
C ALA A 174 -5.78 -17.70 -26.29
N ILE A 175 -4.52 -17.61 -26.71
CA ILE A 175 -3.73 -18.74 -27.23
C ILE A 175 -2.91 -19.28 -26.07
N CYS A 176 -3.21 -20.50 -25.62
CA CYS A 176 -2.52 -21.14 -24.50
C CYS A 176 -1.45 -22.10 -25.02
N GLY A 177 -0.18 -21.82 -24.73
CA GLY A 177 0.97 -22.66 -25.06
C GLY A 177 1.34 -23.64 -23.94
N ASP A 178 2.62 -23.97 -23.86
CA ASP A 178 3.17 -24.94 -22.90
C ASP A 178 3.58 -24.30 -21.56
N GLU A 179 4.15 -23.10 -21.60
CA GLU A 179 4.69 -22.37 -20.45
C GLU A 179 4.01 -20.99 -20.24
N SER A 180 3.42 -20.44 -21.30
CA SER A 180 2.77 -19.12 -21.33
C SER A 180 1.43 -19.15 -22.08
N PHE A 181 0.63 -18.10 -21.91
CA PHE A 181 -0.49 -17.78 -22.80
C PHE A 181 -0.42 -16.34 -23.29
N TYR A 182 -0.97 -16.12 -24.49
CA TYR A 182 -0.99 -14.84 -25.19
C TYR A 182 -2.44 -14.42 -25.41
N VAL A 183 -2.74 -13.17 -25.12
CA VAL A 183 -4.03 -12.55 -25.43
C VAL A 183 -3.85 -11.64 -26.63
N LEU A 184 -4.62 -11.90 -27.69
CA LEU A 184 -4.67 -11.07 -28.89
C LEU A 184 -6.08 -10.54 -29.09
N LYS A 185 -6.17 -9.36 -29.69
CA LYS A 185 -7.41 -8.75 -30.17
C LYS A 185 -7.53 -8.98 -31.67
N TYR A 186 -8.71 -9.36 -32.12
CA TYR A 186 -9.03 -9.65 -33.52
C TYR A 186 -9.81 -8.49 -34.14
N SER A 187 -9.39 -8.04 -35.33
CA SER A 187 -10.04 -6.96 -36.08
C SER A 187 -10.71 -7.48 -37.34
N ALA A 188 -12.01 -7.79 -37.24
CA ALA A 188 -12.81 -8.20 -38.40
C ALA A 188 -12.88 -7.11 -39.49
N GLU A 189 -12.84 -5.83 -39.11
CA GLU A 189 -12.83 -4.71 -40.04
C GLU A 189 -11.53 -4.67 -40.85
N ALA A 190 -10.37 -4.88 -40.22
CA ALA A 190 -9.08 -4.98 -40.92
C ALA A 190 -9.09 -6.14 -41.93
N VAL A 191 -9.63 -7.30 -41.55
CA VAL A 191 -9.79 -8.45 -42.47
C VAL A 191 -10.68 -8.11 -43.66
N SER A 192 -11.74 -7.32 -43.48
CA SER A 192 -12.64 -6.91 -44.57
C SER A 192 -12.06 -5.83 -45.51
N ASN A 193 -11.13 -5.01 -45.00
CA ASN A 193 -10.51 -3.90 -45.74
C ASN A 193 -9.15 -4.26 -46.36
N ALA A 194 -8.58 -5.42 -46.01
CA ALA A 194 -7.29 -5.88 -46.51
C ALA A 194 -7.27 -6.01 -48.03
N SER A 195 -6.42 -5.21 -48.68
CA SER A 195 -6.24 -5.21 -50.14
C SER A 195 -5.10 -6.12 -50.62
N GLU A 196 -4.21 -6.52 -49.71
CA GLU A 196 -3.13 -7.48 -49.95
C GLU A 196 -3.20 -8.61 -48.92
N VAL A 197 -2.97 -9.84 -49.36
CA VAL A 197 -2.91 -11.04 -48.51
C VAL A 197 -1.56 -11.69 -48.75
N THR A 198 -0.71 -11.73 -47.72
CA THR A 198 0.64 -12.31 -47.79
C THR A 198 0.59 -13.85 -47.65
N GLU A 199 1.73 -14.53 -47.79
CA GLU A 199 1.81 -15.99 -47.55
C GLU A 199 1.46 -16.38 -46.09
N ASP A 200 1.58 -15.44 -45.15
CA ASP A 200 1.17 -15.56 -43.75
C ASP A 200 -0.18 -14.86 -43.46
N GLY A 201 -0.90 -14.44 -44.51
CA GLY A 201 -2.22 -13.81 -44.41
C GLY A 201 -2.18 -12.29 -44.22
N ILE A 202 -3.09 -11.78 -43.40
CA ILE A 202 -3.33 -10.35 -43.12
C ILE A 202 -2.72 -10.02 -41.76
N GLU A 203 -1.74 -9.13 -41.72
CA GLU A 203 -1.01 -8.76 -40.50
C GLU A 203 -1.91 -8.02 -39.50
N ASP A 204 -2.61 -6.98 -39.95
CA ASP A 204 -3.51 -6.13 -39.15
C ASP A 204 -4.76 -6.85 -38.59
N ALA A 205 -4.94 -8.14 -38.89
CA ALA A 205 -6.04 -8.94 -38.39
C ALA A 205 -5.94 -9.22 -36.87
N PHE A 206 -4.72 -9.24 -36.31
CA PHE A 206 -4.48 -9.58 -34.90
C PHE A 206 -3.45 -8.65 -34.23
N GLU A 207 -3.86 -8.01 -33.13
CA GLU A 207 -3.03 -7.16 -32.26
C GLU A 207 -2.68 -7.92 -30.97
N VAL A 208 -1.42 -7.94 -30.53
CA VAL A 208 -1.02 -8.59 -29.27
C VAL A 208 -1.31 -7.65 -28.10
N VAL A 209 -2.23 -8.05 -27.21
CA VAL A 209 -2.66 -7.25 -26.04
C VAL A 209 -1.80 -7.56 -24.81
N GLY A 210 -1.34 -8.81 -24.67
CA GLY A 210 -0.47 -9.20 -23.56
C GLY A 210 0.02 -10.65 -23.61
N GLU A 211 1.14 -10.89 -22.96
CA GLU A 211 1.75 -12.20 -22.71
C GLU A 211 1.77 -12.47 -21.20
N GLN A 212 1.57 -13.72 -20.78
CA GLN A 212 1.58 -14.15 -19.38
C GLN A 212 2.23 -15.52 -19.22
N THR A 213 3.23 -15.63 -18.33
CA THR A 213 3.98 -16.87 -18.06
C THR A 213 3.25 -17.78 -17.05
N GLU A 214 2.04 -18.22 -17.40
CA GLU A 214 1.20 -19.11 -16.58
C GLU A 214 0.59 -20.24 -17.42
N VAL A 215 0.56 -21.45 -16.87
CA VAL A 215 0.15 -22.67 -17.62
C VAL A 215 -1.34 -22.92 -17.47
N VAL A 216 -2.10 -22.55 -18.50
CA VAL A 216 -3.56 -22.74 -18.58
C VAL A 216 -3.92 -24.21 -18.85
N LYS A 217 -4.62 -24.86 -17.90
CA LYS A 217 -5.24 -26.17 -18.11
C LYS A 217 -6.56 -26.05 -18.89
N THR A 218 -7.46 -25.20 -18.40
CA THR A 218 -8.75 -24.89 -19.03
C THR A 218 -9.10 -23.43 -18.79
N GLY A 219 -9.85 -22.81 -19.69
CA GLY A 219 -10.31 -21.44 -19.54
C GLY A 219 -11.56 -21.12 -20.35
N PHE A 220 -12.15 -19.96 -20.08
CA PHE A 220 -13.25 -19.36 -20.83
C PHE A 220 -13.31 -17.85 -20.54
N TRP A 221 -14.07 -17.10 -21.33
CA TRP A 221 -14.19 -15.64 -21.20
C TRP A 221 -15.50 -15.22 -20.52
N ILE A 222 -15.50 -14.06 -19.87
CA ILE A 222 -16.69 -13.29 -19.47
C ILE A 222 -16.44 -11.85 -19.94
N GLY A 223 -16.97 -11.49 -21.12
CA GLY A 223 -16.60 -10.24 -21.78
C GLY A 223 -15.09 -10.15 -22.00
N ASP A 224 -14.46 -9.11 -21.44
CA ASP A 224 -13.01 -8.87 -21.49
C ASP A 224 -12.18 -9.70 -20.50
N CYS A 225 -12.80 -10.43 -19.57
CA CYS A 225 -12.08 -11.16 -18.54
C CYS A 225 -11.88 -12.62 -18.95
N PHE A 226 -10.62 -13.09 -18.99
CA PHE A 226 -10.31 -14.50 -19.26
C PHE A 226 -10.10 -15.27 -17.95
N ILE A 227 -10.95 -16.24 -17.64
CA ILE A 227 -10.93 -17.04 -16.41
C ILE A 227 -10.34 -18.41 -16.71
N PHE A 228 -9.36 -18.83 -15.94
CA PHE A 228 -8.58 -20.04 -16.21
C PHE A 228 -8.15 -20.80 -14.95
N THR A 229 -7.88 -22.10 -15.12
CA THR A 229 -7.27 -22.96 -14.10
C THR A 229 -5.79 -23.20 -14.38
N THR A 230 -4.94 -23.04 -13.37
CA THR A 230 -3.47 -23.22 -13.51
C THR A 230 -3.01 -24.65 -13.25
N ALA A 231 -1.76 -24.94 -13.59
CA ALA A 231 -1.03 -26.12 -13.13
C ALA A 231 -1.13 -26.35 -11.61
N LEU A 232 -1.10 -25.28 -10.82
CA LEU A 232 -1.10 -25.27 -9.35
C LEU A 232 -2.51 -25.27 -8.71
N ASN A 233 -3.54 -25.67 -9.45
CA ASN A 233 -4.94 -25.75 -8.98
C ASN A 233 -5.47 -24.43 -8.37
N ARG A 234 -5.06 -23.29 -8.95
CA ARG A 234 -5.66 -21.98 -8.66
C ARG A 234 -6.66 -21.65 -9.76
N ILE A 235 -7.81 -21.09 -9.37
CA ILE A 235 -8.74 -20.46 -10.31
C ILE A 235 -8.34 -18.99 -10.36
N ASN A 236 -7.86 -18.55 -11.51
CA ASN A 236 -7.40 -17.20 -11.77
C ASN A 236 -8.29 -16.53 -12.83
N TYR A 237 -8.27 -15.20 -12.89
CA TYR A 237 -8.77 -14.44 -14.02
C TYR A 237 -7.77 -13.36 -14.43
N TYR A 238 -7.70 -13.09 -15.73
CA TYR A 238 -6.87 -12.08 -16.37
C TYR A 238 -7.74 -10.89 -16.78
N VAL A 239 -7.28 -9.67 -16.44
CA VAL A 239 -7.89 -8.40 -16.88
C VAL A 239 -6.78 -7.40 -17.17
N GLY A 240 -6.71 -6.88 -18.39
CA GLY A 240 -5.86 -5.72 -18.75
C GLY A 240 -4.36 -5.83 -18.44
N GLY A 241 -3.81 -7.05 -18.33
CA GLY A 241 -2.40 -7.31 -18.00
C GLY A 241 -2.15 -7.87 -16.61
N GLU A 242 -3.11 -7.78 -15.67
CA GLU A 242 -3.02 -8.41 -14.35
C GLU A 242 -3.71 -9.78 -14.29
N ILE A 243 -3.11 -10.71 -13.53
CA ILE A 243 -3.73 -11.97 -13.11
C ILE A 243 -4.15 -11.85 -11.64
N VAL A 244 -5.41 -12.15 -11.35
CA VAL A 244 -5.99 -12.14 -10.01
C VAL A 244 -6.56 -13.53 -9.67
N THR A 245 -6.16 -14.09 -8.53
CA THR A 245 -6.72 -15.36 -8.03
C THR A 245 -8.12 -15.15 -7.45
N ILE A 246 -9.06 -16.02 -7.85
CA ILE A 246 -10.39 -16.15 -7.25
C ILE A 246 -10.30 -17.02 -6.00
N ALA A 247 -9.77 -18.24 -6.17
CA ALA A 247 -9.67 -19.24 -5.13
C ALA A 247 -8.48 -20.19 -5.36
N HIS A 248 -7.95 -20.71 -4.25
CA HIS A 248 -7.10 -21.89 -4.22
C HIS A 248 -7.99 -23.13 -4.08
N VAL A 249 -7.67 -24.22 -4.76
CA VAL A 249 -8.45 -25.46 -4.68
C VAL A 249 -7.62 -26.53 -3.95
N ASP A 250 -7.83 -26.64 -2.65
CA ASP A 250 -7.00 -27.43 -1.73
C ASP A 250 -7.00 -28.94 -2.01
N ARG A 251 -8.05 -29.44 -2.66
CA ARG A 251 -8.11 -30.84 -3.10
C ARG A 251 -7.23 -31.01 -4.34
N PRO A 252 -6.38 -32.04 -4.42
CA PRO A 252 -5.68 -32.37 -5.65
C PRO A 252 -6.69 -32.91 -6.68
N LEU A 253 -7.36 -31.99 -7.39
CA LEU A 253 -8.21 -32.29 -8.54
C LEU A 253 -7.33 -32.85 -9.66
N TYR A 254 -7.16 -34.18 -9.66
CA TYR A 254 -6.22 -34.89 -10.51
C TYR A 254 -6.62 -34.83 -11.98
N LEU A 255 -6.00 -33.88 -12.69
CA LEU A 255 -6.09 -33.61 -14.13
C LEU A 255 -7.47 -33.10 -14.59
N VAL A 256 -7.42 -31.90 -15.20
CA VAL A 256 -8.51 -31.26 -15.94
C VAL A 256 -9.81 -31.08 -15.13
N SER A 257 -9.76 -30.22 -14.12
CA SER A 257 -10.99 -29.54 -13.70
C SER A 257 -11.44 -28.64 -14.85
N HIS A 258 -12.46 -29.07 -15.58
CA HIS A 258 -13.09 -28.24 -16.59
C HIS A 258 -13.89 -27.14 -15.90
N LEU A 259 -13.49 -25.89 -16.15
CA LEU A 259 -14.40 -24.76 -15.98
C LEU A 259 -15.58 -24.99 -16.93
N LEU A 260 -16.76 -25.23 -16.35
CA LEU A 260 -17.98 -25.51 -17.10
C LEU A 260 -18.55 -24.26 -17.76
N GLY A 261 -18.26 -23.10 -17.17
CA GLY A 261 -18.66 -21.75 -17.58
C GLY A 261 -19.13 -20.92 -16.38
N TYR A 262 -19.80 -19.81 -16.69
CA TYR A 262 -20.30 -18.83 -15.73
C TYR A 262 -21.80 -18.63 -15.84
N MET A 263 -22.45 -18.21 -14.75
CA MET A 263 -23.85 -17.75 -14.79
C MET A 263 -23.99 -16.34 -14.26
N ALA A 264 -24.23 -15.40 -15.16
CA ALA A 264 -24.52 -14.00 -14.83
C ALA A 264 -25.73 -13.82 -13.89
N LYS A 265 -26.64 -14.80 -13.81
CA LYS A 265 -27.79 -14.78 -12.89
C LYS A 265 -27.43 -15.07 -11.44
N GLU A 266 -26.52 -16.01 -11.21
CA GLU A 266 -26.09 -16.47 -9.87
C GLU A 266 -24.74 -15.84 -9.47
N SER A 267 -24.10 -15.10 -10.37
CA SER A 267 -22.75 -14.52 -10.20
C SER A 267 -21.73 -15.56 -9.71
N ARG A 268 -21.75 -16.75 -10.33
CA ARG A 268 -20.90 -17.88 -9.98
C ARG A 268 -20.23 -18.52 -11.19
N VAL A 269 -18.97 -18.92 -11.00
CA VAL A 269 -18.21 -19.80 -11.89
C VAL A 269 -18.38 -21.24 -11.41
N TYR A 270 -18.63 -22.16 -12.33
CA TYR A 270 -18.81 -23.59 -12.03
C TYR A 270 -17.63 -24.39 -12.54
N ALA A 271 -17.02 -25.17 -11.66
CA ALA A 271 -15.94 -26.09 -11.96
C ALA A 271 -16.43 -27.53 -11.74
N VAL A 272 -15.87 -28.50 -12.46
CA VAL A 272 -16.14 -29.93 -12.23
C VAL A 272 -14.88 -30.66 -11.80
N ASP A 273 -15.04 -31.62 -10.90
CA ASP A 273 -14.04 -32.59 -10.47
C ASP A 273 -14.00 -33.80 -11.43
N LYS A 274 -12.93 -34.58 -11.42
CA LYS A 274 -12.82 -35.85 -12.17
C LYS A 274 -13.90 -36.85 -11.77
N ASP A 275 -14.29 -36.82 -10.50
CA ASP A 275 -15.40 -37.60 -9.93
C ASP A 275 -16.80 -37.05 -10.32
N LEU A 276 -16.87 -36.10 -11.25
CA LEU A 276 -18.09 -35.43 -11.73
C LEU A 276 -18.85 -34.60 -10.66
N ASN A 277 -18.21 -34.33 -9.52
CA ASN A 277 -18.71 -33.37 -8.54
C ASN A 277 -18.63 -31.95 -9.12
N VAL A 278 -19.74 -31.23 -9.15
CA VAL A 278 -19.76 -29.81 -9.53
C VAL A 278 -19.54 -28.94 -8.29
N ILE A 279 -18.67 -27.95 -8.42
CA ILE A 279 -18.26 -27.00 -7.37
C ILE A 279 -18.54 -25.59 -7.90
N SER A 280 -18.92 -24.65 -7.02
CA SER A 280 -19.12 -23.24 -7.40
C SER A 280 -18.22 -22.27 -6.64
N TYR A 281 -17.91 -21.14 -7.28
CA TYR A 281 -17.17 -20.02 -6.70
C TYR A 281 -17.83 -18.70 -7.10
N LYS A 282 -18.01 -17.78 -6.15
CA LYS A 282 -18.72 -16.52 -6.36
C LYS A 282 -17.81 -15.48 -7.01
N LEU A 283 -18.25 -14.96 -8.15
CA LEU A 283 -17.54 -13.98 -8.97
C LEU A 283 -18.57 -12.99 -9.53
N LEU A 284 -18.62 -11.78 -8.97
CA LEU A 284 -19.61 -10.78 -9.36
C LEU A 284 -19.24 -10.14 -10.70
N LEU A 285 -20.18 -10.18 -11.67
CA LEU A 285 -20.00 -9.52 -12.96
C LEU A 285 -19.65 -8.03 -12.80
N SER A 286 -20.34 -7.32 -11.90
CA SER A 286 -20.09 -5.91 -11.60
C SER A 286 -18.67 -5.61 -11.13
N VAL A 287 -17.98 -6.57 -10.50
CA VAL A 287 -16.58 -6.39 -10.10
C VAL A 287 -15.66 -6.55 -11.32
N LEU A 288 -15.93 -7.54 -12.18
CA LEU A 288 -15.21 -7.72 -13.45
C LEU A 288 -15.39 -6.51 -14.39
N GLU A 289 -16.63 -6.07 -14.59
CA GLU A 289 -16.98 -4.90 -15.40
C GLU A 289 -16.29 -3.62 -14.91
N TYR A 290 -16.26 -3.40 -13.59
CA TYR A 290 -15.54 -2.28 -12.98
C TYR A 290 -14.02 -2.37 -13.22
N GLN A 291 -13.42 -3.55 -13.02
CA GLN A 291 -11.99 -3.76 -13.27
C GLN A 291 -11.64 -3.50 -14.74
N THR A 292 -12.44 -4.03 -15.68
CA THR A 292 -12.30 -3.79 -17.11
C THR A 292 -12.46 -2.31 -17.48
N ALA A 293 -13.44 -1.60 -16.92
CA ALA A 293 -13.63 -0.17 -17.17
C ALA A 293 -12.42 0.65 -16.69
N VAL A 294 -11.88 0.35 -15.50
CA VAL A 294 -10.65 0.97 -14.97
C VAL A 294 -9.43 0.65 -15.84
N MET A 295 -9.28 -0.58 -16.35
CA MET A 295 -8.19 -0.94 -17.27
C MET A 295 -8.29 -0.18 -18.60
N ARG A 296 -9.51 -0.05 -19.14
CA ARG A 296 -9.83 0.78 -20.31
C ARG A 296 -9.74 2.29 -20.04
N ARG A 297 -9.49 2.71 -18.78
CA ARG A 297 -9.49 4.10 -18.28
C ARG A 297 -10.83 4.84 -18.43
N ASP A 298 -11.92 4.11 -18.57
CA ASP A 298 -13.29 4.62 -18.56
C ASP A 298 -13.81 4.73 -17.11
N PHE A 299 -13.46 5.82 -16.46
CA PHE A 299 -13.91 6.11 -15.10
C PHE A 299 -15.40 6.46 -15.03
N ASP A 300 -15.98 7.01 -16.11
CA ASP A 300 -17.40 7.37 -16.17
C ASP A 300 -18.29 6.13 -16.15
N THR A 301 -17.90 5.02 -16.77
CA THR A 301 -18.59 3.73 -16.66
C THR A 301 -18.26 3.05 -15.34
N ALA A 302 -17.01 3.11 -14.88
CA ALA A 302 -16.60 2.54 -13.61
C ALA A 302 -17.42 3.09 -12.42
N ASP A 303 -17.57 4.41 -12.29
CA ASP A 303 -18.32 5.02 -11.18
C ASP A 303 -19.82 4.70 -11.22
N LYS A 304 -20.40 4.46 -12.40
CA LYS A 304 -21.77 3.94 -12.52
C LYS A 304 -21.85 2.51 -11.98
N VAL A 305 -20.96 1.62 -12.43
CA VAL A 305 -20.93 0.21 -12.02
C VAL A 305 -20.63 0.07 -10.51
N LEU A 306 -19.78 0.94 -9.95
CA LEU A 306 -19.44 0.98 -8.53
C LEU A 306 -20.68 1.06 -7.60
N THR A 307 -21.75 1.71 -8.05
CA THR A 307 -23.01 1.77 -7.29
C THR A 307 -23.65 0.39 -7.08
N THR A 308 -23.47 -0.52 -8.04
CA THR A 308 -24.01 -1.90 -8.00
C THR A 308 -23.17 -2.86 -7.16
N ILE A 309 -21.89 -2.53 -6.88
CA ILE A 309 -20.97 -3.41 -6.14
C ILE A 309 -21.33 -3.43 -4.64
N PRO A 310 -21.64 -4.61 -4.05
CA PRO A 310 -21.89 -4.76 -2.62
C PRO A 310 -20.71 -4.30 -1.77
N LYS A 311 -20.99 -3.82 -0.55
CA LYS A 311 -19.99 -3.15 0.32
C LYS A 311 -18.82 -4.06 0.66
N GLU A 312 -19.11 -5.35 0.83
CA GLU A 312 -18.23 -6.43 1.24
C GLU A 312 -17.08 -6.64 0.23
N GLN A 313 -17.33 -6.37 -1.06
CA GLN A 313 -16.31 -6.49 -2.11
C GLN A 313 -15.54 -5.19 -2.36
N ARG A 314 -15.92 -4.05 -1.76
CA ARG A 314 -15.29 -2.76 -2.07
C ARG A 314 -13.85 -2.63 -1.58
N THR A 315 -13.48 -3.30 -0.48
CA THR A 315 -12.06 -3.35 -0.05
C THR A 315 -11.20 -4.11 -1.08
N ARG A 316 -11.72 -5.18 -1.69
CA ARG A 316 -11.04 -5.88 -2.81
C ARG A 316 -10.86 -4.97 -4.03
N VAL A 317 -11.90 -4.20 -4.39
CA VAL A 317 -11.84 -3.21 -5.47
C VAL A 317 -10.85 -2.08 -5.15
N ALA A 318 -10.78 -1.64 -3.89
CA ALA A 318 -9.82 -0.61 -3.47
C ALA A 318 -8.36 -1.09 -3.55
N HIS A 319 -8.04 -2.33 -3.16
CA HIS A 319 -6.69 -2.88 -3.35
C HIS A 319 -6.31 -3.03 -4.83
N PHE A 320 -7.27 -3.33 -5.71
CA PHE A 320 -7.05 -3.32 -7.15
C PHE A 320 -6.72 -1.89 -7.65
N LEU A 321 -7.51 -0.89 -7.27
CA LEU A 321 -7.23 0.52 -7.57
C LEU A 321 -5.88 0.98 -7.01
N GLU A 322 -5.49 0.51 -5.82
CA GLU A 322 -4.20 0.84 -5.22
C GLU A 322 -3.01 0.29 -6.03
N LYS A 323 -3.06 -1.00 -6.42
CA LYS A 323 -2.02 -1.62 -7.27
C LYS A 323 -1.84 -0.90 -8.59
N GLN A 324 -2.96 -0.47 -9.17
CA GLN A 324 -3.04 0.31 -10.41
C GLN A 324 -2.64 1.79 -10.23
N GLY A 325 -2.20 2.19 -9.02
CA GLY A 325 -1.74 3.56 -8.71
C GLY A 325 -2.85 4.58 -8.45
N PHE A 326 -4.13 4.21 -8.61
CA PHE A 326 -5.30 5.05 -8.40
C PHE A 326 -5.65 5.20 -6.91
N LYS A 327 -4.66 5.55 -6.08
CA LYS A 327 -4.78 5.62 -4.61
C LYS A 327 -5.86 6.59 -4.11
N LYS A 328 -6.15 7.67 -4.86
CA LYS A 328 -7.23 8.63 -4.52
C LYS A 328 -8.61 7.97 -4.64
N GLN A 329 -8.84 7.24 -5.73
CA GLN A 329 -10.04 6.46 -5.96
C GLN A 329 -10.15 5.32 -4.93
N ALA A 330 -9.04 4.61 -4.67
CA ALA A 330 -8.97 3.57 -3.65
C ALA A 330 -9.42 4.06 -2.26
N LEU A 331 -9.00 5.27 -1.83
CA LEU A 331 -9.37 5.87 -0.54
C LEU A 331 -10.86 6.19 -0.43
N ALA A 332 -11.51 6.51 -1.56
CA ALA A 332 -12.94 6.78 -1.64
C ALA A 332 -13.80 5.50 -1.74
N VAL A 333 -13.26 4.43 -2.33
CA VAL A 333 -13.94 3.14 -2.50
C VAL A 333 -13.81 2.24 -1.26
N SER A 334 -12.63 2.23 -0.63
CA SER A 334 -12.35 1.39 0.54
C SER A 334 -13.26 1.75 1.72
N GLN A 335 -13.69 0.73 2.47
CA GLN A 335 -14.48 0.89 3.70
C GLN A 335 -13.71 0.49 4.96
N ASP A 336 -12.59 -0.22 4.79
CA ASP A 336 -11.73 -0.65 5.88
C ASP A 336 -10.94 0.54 6.47
N PRO A 337 -11.05 0.85 7.78
CA PRO A 337 -10.29 1.95 8.38
C PRO A 337 -8.78 1.72 8.36
N ASP A 338 -8.29 0.47 8.36
CA ASP A 338 -6.86 0.17 8.27
C ASP A 338 -6.31 0.56 6.89
N HIS A 339 -6.84 -0.03 5.82
CA HIS A 339 -6.46 0.29 4.44
C HIS A 339 -6.65 1.76 4.08
N ARG A 340 -7.74 2.40 4.55
CA ARG A 340 -7.97 3.84 4.33
C ARG A 340 -6.91 4.70 5.04
N PHE A 341 -6.43 4.31 6.21
CA PHE A 341 -5.39 5.05 6.92
C PHE A 341 -4.06 5.00 6.16
N ASP A 342 -3.66 3.82 5.67
CA ASP A 342 -2.42 3.65 4.91
C ASP A 342 -2.48 4.35 3.55
N LEU A 343 -3.64 4.31 2.86
CA LEU A 343 -3.89 5.08 1.64
C LEU A 343 -3.85 6.60 1.90
N ALA A 344 -4.43 7.08 3.00
CA ALA A 344 -4.39 8.48 3.39
C ALA A 344 -2.95 8.94 3.67
N ILE A 345 -2.12 8.13 4.35
CA ILE A 345 -0.69 8.41 4.53
C ILE A 345 0.07 8.37 3.21
N ALA A 346 -0.20 7.42 2.31
CA ALA A 346 0.46 7.32 1.01
C ALA A 346 0.13 8.49 0.05
N LEU A 347 -1.05 9.10 0.19
CA LEU A 347 -1.43 10.36 -0.45
C LEU A 347 -0.93 11.59 0.36
N GLY A 348 -0.60 11.36 1.63
CA GLY A 348 -0.31 12.37 2.63
C GLY A 348 -1.49 13.29 2.93
N ASP A 349 -2.73 12.81 2.86
CA ASP A 349 -3.88 13.51 3.42
C ASP A 349 -3.91 13.32 4.94
N LEU A 350 -3.15 14.17 5.62
CA LEU A 350 -2.95 14.10 7.06
C LEU A 350 -4.24 14.33 7.85
N LYS A 351 -5.28 14.93 7.25
CA LYS A 351 -6.55 15.21 7.92
C LYS A 351 -7.38 13.95 8.06
N THR A 352 -7.63 13.24 6.96
CA THR A 352 -8.35 11.96 7.00
C THR A 352 -7.55 10.90 7.74
N ALA A 353 -6.21 10.89 7.61
CA ALA A 353 -5.37 10.01 8.42
C ALA A 353 -5.45 10.32 9.94
N TYR A 354 -5.54 11.59 10.34
CA TYR A 354 -5.74 11.98 11.75
C TYR A 354 -7.13 11.63 12.27
N GLU A 355 -8.18 11.83 11.48
CA GLU A 355 -9.55 11.42 11.81
C GLU A 355 -9.67 9.89 11.96
N LEU A 356 -9.01 9.11 11.11
CA LEU A 356 -8.95 7.65 11.22
C LEU A 356 -8.13 7.22 12.45
N ALA A 357 -6.94 7.78 12.68
CA ALA A 357 -6.14 7.49 13.87
C ALA A 357 -6.89 7.81 15.17
N LEU A 358 -7.69 8.88 15.20
CA LEU A 358 -8.61 9.22 16.31
C LEU A 358 -9.63 8.13 16.63
N THR A 359 -10.07 7.34 15.63
CA THR A 359 -11.03 6.24 15.84
C THR A 359 -10.40 4.91 16.21
N MET A 360 -9.10 4.72 15.94
CA MET A 360 -8.38 3.46 16.14
C MET A 360 -7.44 3.46 17.35
N ASP A 361 -6.96 4.64 17.74
CA ASP A 361 -6.07 4.93 18.89
C ASP A 361 -4.89 3.96 19.11
N SER A 362 -4.24 3.56 18.02
CA SER A 362 -3.04 2.70 18.04
C SER A 362 -1.75 3.54 18.02
N GLU A 363 -0.83 3.23 18.94
CA GLU A 363 0.48 3.90 19.06
C GLU A 363 1.32 3.83 17.77
N GLU A 364 1.25 2.70 17.05
CA GLU A 364 1.95 2.52 15.77
C GLU A 364 1.39 3.42 14.67
N LYS A 365 0.06 3.58 14.61
CA LYS A 365 -0.61 4.49 13.67
C LYS A 365 -0.29 5.95 14.02
N TRP A 366 -0.31 6.33 15.29
CA TRP A 366 0.14 7.65 15.73
C TRP A 366 1.60 7.93 15.34
N LYS A 367 2.48 6.93 15.44
CA LYS A 367 3.89 7.05 15.02
C LYS A 367 4.04 7.18 13.49
N SER A 368 3.30 6.39 12.71
CA SER A 368 3.28 6.48 11.25
C SER A 368 2.78 7.86 10.77
N LEU A 369 1.69 8.35 11.36
CA LEU A 369 1.14 9.67 11.06
C LEU A 369 2.09 10.81 11.47
N SER A 370 2.79 10.68 12.60
CA SER A 370 3.86 11.61 13.02
C SER A 370 4.95 11.72 11.95
N ASN A 371 5.42 10.59 11.42
CA ASN A 371 6.46 10.58 10.38
C ASN A 371 5.96 11.27 9.10
N ALA A 372 4.74 10.98 8.66
CA ALA A 372 4.11 11.62 7.50
C ALA A 372 3.92 13.14 7.69
N ALA A 373 3.47 13.57 8.88
CA ALA A 373 3.32 14.98 9.23
C ALA A 373 4.68 15.72 9.28
N THR A 374 5.70 15.06 9.81
CA THR A 374 7.08 15.58 9.86
C THR A 374 7.65 15.79 8.46
N LEU A 375 7.47 14.81 7.56
CA LEU A 375 7.88 14.93 6.15
C LEU A 375 7.17 16.08 5.42
N LYS A 376 5.92 16.39 5.78
CA LYS A 376 5.18 17.56 5.26
C LYS A 376 5.41 18.87 6.04
N SER A 377 6.31 18.87 7.02
CA SER A 377 6.59 20.02 7.92
C SER A 377 5.38 20.50 8.74
N GLU A 378 4.35 19.66 8.94
CA GLU A 378 3.22 19.95 9.83
C GLU A 378 3.59 19.65 11.30
N LEU A 379 4.58 20.39 11.80
CA LEU A 379 5.24 20.16 13.10
C LEU A 379 4.29 20.15 14.31
N LEU A 380 3.18 20.91 14.26
CA LEU A 380 2.17 20.91 15.33
C LEU A 380 1.40 19.57 15.40
N LEU A 381 1.02 19.03 14.24
CA LEU A 381 0.34 17.74 14.14
C LEU A 381 1.30 16.60 14.51
N ALA A 382 2.55 16.67 14.04
CA ALA A 382 3.59 15.72 14.44
C ALA A 382 3.78 15.70 15.97
N GLY A 383 3.84 16.87 16.62
CA GLY A 383 3.97 16.95 18.08
C GLY A 383 2.80 16.36 18.86
N GLU A 384 1.57 16.52 18.37
CA GLU A 384 0.40 15.86 18.98
C GLU A 384 0.44 14.34 18.75
N CYS A 385 0.77 13.89 17.54
CA CYS A 385 0.88 12.47 17.20
C CYS A 385 1.99 11.77 18.01
N LEU A 386 3.16 12.39 18.18
CA LEU A 386 4.25 11.88 19.02
C LEU A 386 3.83 11.73 20.49
N GLY A 387 3.08 12.71 21.01
CA GLY A 387 2.54 12.65 22.37
C GLY A 387 1.54 11.51 22.59
N ARG A 388 0.71 11.20 21.58
CA ARG A 388 -0.22 10.05 21.62
C ARG A 388 0.47 8.70 21.40
N ALA A 389 1.47 8.66 20.50
CA ALA A 389 2.34 7.50 20.27
C ALA A 389 3.30 7.18 21.43
N ARG A 390 3.29 7.99 22.51
CA ARG A 390 4.24 7.95 23.63
C ARG A 390 5.72 8.02 23.19
N ASP A 391 5.99 8.56 22.00
CA ASP A 391 7.35 8.75 21.49
C ASP A 391 7.97 10.01 22.09
N PHE A 392 8.28 9.92 23.39
CA PHE A 392 8.89 10.98 24.18
C PHE A 392 10.26 11.39 23.63
N GLY A 393 10.96 10.51 22.89
CA GLY A 393 12.24 10.81 22.25
C GLY A 393 12.08 11.76 21.06
N GLY A 394 11.19 11.43 20.12
CA GLY A 394 10.82 12.32 19.02
C GLY A 394 10.22 13.64 19.52
N LEU A 395 9.39 13.59 20.57
CA LEU A 395 8.80 14.79 21.17
C LEU A 395 9.84 15.69 21.85
N MET A 396 10.88 15.12 22.49
CA MET A 396 12.02 15.89 23.04
C MET A 396 12.82 16.60 21.96
N LEU A 397 13.08 15.91 20.84
CA LEU A 397 13.77 16.49 19.68
C LEU A 397 12.94 17.65 19.12
N LEU A 398 11.65 17.45 18.89
CA LEU A 398 10.76 18.49 18.39
C LEU A 398 10.66 19.70 19.34
N ALA A 399 10.49 19.45 20.65
CA ALA A 399 10.36 20.51 21.65
C ALA A 399 11.66 21.33 21.81
N SER A 400 12.83 20.69 21.72
CA SER A 400 14.13 21.38 21.77
C SER A 400 14.41 22.18 20.50
N CYS A 401 14.17 21.61 19.30
CA CYS A 401 14.27 22.35 18.03
C CYS A 401 13.30 23.54 17.94
N ALA A 402 12.11 23.43 18.52
CA ALA A 402 11.13 24.52 18.57
C ALA A 402 11.37 25.54 19.71
N GLY A 403 12.31 25.28 20.63
CA GLY A 403 12.53 26.11 21.82
C GLY A 403 11.32 26.21 22.77
N SER A 404 10.41 25.24 22.71
CA SER A 404 9.09 25.36 23.36
C SER A 404 9.13 24.89 24.82
N ALA A 405 9.43 25.80 25.73
CA ALA A 405 9.46 25.53 27.17
C ALA A 405 8.15 24.91 27.72
N PRO A 406 6.93 25.35 27.33
CA PRO A 406 5.69 24.69 27.81
C PRO A 406 5.56 23.24 27.33
N LEU A 407 6.00 22.93 26.11
CA LEU A 407 5.97 21.57 25.59
C LEU A 407 7.01 20.68 26.29
N MET A 408 8.21 21.21 26.52
CA MET A 408 9.27 20.54 27.28
C MET A 408 8.86 20.30 28.74
N GLN A 409 8.12 21.23 29.36
CA GLN A 409 7.60 21.07 30.73
C GLN A 409 6.52 19.99 30.80
N LYS A 410 5.59 19.96 29.83
CA LYS A 410 4.59 18.88 29.73
C LYS A 410 5.26 17.53 29.52
N LEU A 411 6.19 17.44 28.57
CA LEU A 411 7.01 16.26 28.31
C LEU A 411 7.73 15.76 29.57
N ALA A 412 8.30 16.67 30.38
CA ALA A 412 8.98 16.31 31.63
C ALA A 412 8.04 15.64 32.66
N VAL A 413 6.75 15.99 32.65
CA VAL A 413 5.71 15.40 33.51
C VAL A 413 5.18 14.09 32.90
N ASP A 414 4.79 14.10 31.62
CA ASP A 414 4.24 12.93 30.92
C ASP A 414 5.26 11.77 30.91
N ALA A 415 6.55 12.06 30.66
CA ALA A 415 7.62 11.08 30.72
C ALA A 415 7.96 10.63 32.16
N ALA A 416 7.66 11.43 33.19
CA ALA A 416 7.79 10.99 34.58
C ALA A 416 6.67 10.00 34.97
N ALA A 417 5.44 10.28 34.52
CA ALA A 417 4.29 9.40 34.72
C ALA A 417 4.41 8.07 33.97
N ALA A 418 5.10 8.07 32.82
CA ALA A 418 5.42 6.87 32.03
C ALA A 418 6.79 6.25 32.37
N GLU A 419 7.30 6.46 33.60
CA GLU A 419 8.56 5.91 34.16
C GLU A 419 9.85 6.16 33.33
N ASN A 420 9.78 6.99 32.30
CA ASN A 420 10.87 7.36 31.40
C ASN A 420 11.78 8.44 32.04
N HIS A 421 12.38 8.08 33.19
CA HIS A 421 13.16 8.97 34.04
C HIS A 421 14.29 9.70 33.29
N ASN A 422 14.95 9.07 32.32
CA ASN A 422 16.02 9.69 31.53
C ASN A 422 15.51 10.89 30.70
N ILE A 423 14.40 10.72 29.98
CA ILE A 423 13.82 11.79 29.16
C ILE A 423 13.22 12.87 30.06
N SER A 424 12.58 12.48 31.17
CA SER A 424 12.08 13.42 32.17
C SER A 424 13.18 14.26 32.82
N PHE A 425 14.35 13.66 33.10
CA PHE A 425 15.52 14.34 33.65
C PHE A 425 16.13 15.31 32.62
N LEU A 426 16.37 14.85 31.38
CA LEU A 426 16.89 15.69 30.29
C LEU A 426 15.96 16.87 29.98
N SER A 427 14.64 16.67 30.01
CA SER A 427 13.65 17.73 29.78
C SER A 427 13.70 18.80 30.86
N SER A 428 13.83 18.44 32.14
CA SER A 428 14.05 19.41 33.24
C SER A 428 15.42 20.10 33.13
N LEU A 429 16.48 19.38 32.73
CA LEU A 429 17.82 19.93 32.58
C LEU A 429 17.88 20.98 31.44
N LEU A 430 17.19 20.72 30.32
CA LEU A 430 17.04 21.67 29.21
C LEU A 430 16.19 22.90 29.57
N LEU A 431 15.28 22.77 30.55
CA LEU A 431 14.55 23.90 31.14
C LEU A 431 15.36 24.68 32.19
N GLY A 432 16.51 24.16 32.62
CA GLY A 432 17.28 24.73 33.74
C GLY A 432 16.68 24.44 35.13
N ASP A 433 15.70 23.54 35.23
CA ASP A 433 15.04 23.16 36.49
C ASP A 433 15.89 22.13 37.26
N ILE A 434 16.95 22.65 37.89
CA ILE A 434 17.92 21.88 38.66
C ILE A 434 17.27 21.22 39.89
N ASP A 435 16.33 21.88 40.54
CA ASP A 435 15.67 21.32 41.74
C ASP A 435 14.82 20.10 41.36
N ALA A 436 14.04 20.15 40.26
CA ALA A 436 13.33 18.97 39.76
C ALA A 436 14.28 17.87 39.25
N CYS A 437 15.43 18.21 38.67
CA CYS A 437 16.48 17.24 38.34
C CYS A 437 17.03 16.51 39.58
N LEU A 438 17.27 17.24 40.67
CA LEU A 438 17.72 16.66 41.94
C LEU A 438 16.64 15.77 42.55
N ASP A 439 15.39 16.21 42.57
CA ASP A 439 14.29 15.45 43.17
C ASP A 439 14.03 14.14 42.39
N LYS A 440 14.22 14.13 41.06
CA LYS A 440 14.20 12.92 40.23
C LYS A 440 15.36 11.95 40.54
N LEU A 441 16.57 12.46 40.81
CA LEU A 441 17.70 11.64 41.24
C LEU A 441 17.54 11.11 42.67
N ILE A 442 16.87 11.85 43.55
CA ILE A 442 16.50 11.40 44.91
C ILE A 442 15.43 10.30 44.83
N ALA A 443 14.38 10.49 44.02
CA ALA A 443 13.31 9.51 43.83
C ALA A 443 13.81 8.18 43.22
N THR A 444 14.68 8.26 42.21
CA THR A 444 15.37 7.07 41.64
C THR A 444 16.49 6.53 42.54
N GLY A 445 16.73 7.15 43.71
CA GLY A 445 17.66 6.67 44.73
C GLY A 445 19.15 6.88 44.43
N ARG A 446 19.49 7.61 43.36
CA ARG A 446 20.84 7.92 42.83
C ARG A 446 21.50 9.08 43.60
N LEU A 447 21.52 8.96 44.94
CA LEU A 447 21.95 10.02 45.85
C LEU A 447 23.40 10.54 45.65
N PRO A 448 24.41 9.72 45.29
CA PRO A 448 25.75 10.24 45.01
C PRO A 448 25.76 11.22 43.81
N GLU A 449 25.00 10.90 42.77
CA GLU A 449 24.91 11.73 41.56
C GLU A 449 24.10 13.00 41.82
N ALA A 450 23.04 12.92 42.63
CA ALA A 450 22.35 14.09 43.16
C ALA A 450 23.32 15.01 43.95
N ALA A 451 24.22 14.44 44.76
CA ALA A 451 25.20 15.21 45.51
C ALA A 451 26.24 15.89 44.59
N PHE A 452 26.69 15.24 43.51
CA PHE A 452 27.57 15.86 42.51
C PHE A 452 26.86 16.97 41.70
N LEU A 453 25.61 16.74 41.28
CA LEU A 453 24.82 17.73 40.55
C LEU A 453 24.54 18.96 41.44
N ALA A 454 24.14 18.73 42.69
CA ALA A 454 23.91 19.80 43.66
C ALA A 454 25.21 20.56 43.98
N ARG A 455 26.34 19.88 44.20
CA ARG A 455 27.64 20.54 44.43
C ARG A 455 28.04 21.47 43.27
N THR A 456 27.64 21.13 42.05
CA THR A 456 28.02 21.87 40.83
C THR A 456 27.04 23.01 40.50
N HIS A 457 25.74 22.83 40.76
CA HIS A 457 24.68 23.75 40.28
C HIS A 457 23.72 24.29 41.36
N ALA A 458 23.63 23.65 42.52
CA ALA A 458 22.73 24.04 43.62
C ALA A 458 23.33 23.69 45.01
N PRO A 459 24.45 24.34 45.42
CA PRO A 459 25.17 24.02 46.66
C PRO A 459 24.29 24.05 47.92
N SER A 460 23.21 24.83 47.93
CA SER A 460 22.19 24.84 49.00
C SER A 460 21.54 23.48 49.27
N ARG A 461 21.27 22.67 48.23
CA ARG A 461 20.61 21.36 48.34
C ARG A 461 21.57 20.24 48.78
N VAL A 462 22.89 20.48 48.74
CA VAL A 462 23.92 19.47 49.04
C VAL A 462 23.77 18.89 50.44
N GLN A 463 23.46 19.72 51.46
CA GLN A 463 23.30 19.22 52.83
C GLN A 463 22.15 18.22 52.92
N THR A 464 20.95 18.57 52.41
CA THR A 464 19.77 17.70 52.45
C THR A 464 20.03 16.36 51.77
N ILE A 465 20.75 16.37 50.65
CA ILE A 465 21.11 15.16 49.90
C ILE A 465 22.15 14.32 50.66
N LEU A 466 23.13 14.95 51.32
CA LEU A 466 24.10 14.25 52.17
C LEU A 466 23.45 13.63 53.42
N ASP A 467 22.53 14.32 54.09
CA ASP A 467 21.79 13.79 55.24
C ASP A 467 20.89 12.59 54.82
N LEU A 468 20.25 12.66 53.65
CA LEU A 468 19.51 11.53 53.05
C LEU A 468 20.45 10.36 52.67
N TRP A 469 21.62 10.65 52.08
CA TRP A 469 22.59 9.63 51.70
C TRP A 469 23.18 8.94 52.92
N LYS A 470 23.55 9.67 53.97
CA LYS A 470 23.96 9.14 55.28
C LYS A 470 22.90 8.23 55.88
N THR A 471 21.64 8.64 55.84
CA THR A 471 20.52 7.85 56.37
C THR A 471 20.37 6.53 55.60
N LYS A 472 20.41 6.56 54.26
CA LYS A 472 20.34 5.36 53.39
C LYS A 472 21.58 4.45 53.53
N ALA A 473 22.76 5.03 53.69
CA ALA A 473 24.03 4.31 53.88
C ALA A 473 24.12 3.66 55.27
N SER A 474 23.53 4.28 56.29
CA SER A 474 23.49 3.74 57.66
C SER A 474 22.47 2.62 57.82
N SER A 475 21.34 2.68 57.11
CA SER A 475 20.27 1.68 57.19
C SER A 475 20.60 0.36 56.45
N HIS A 476 21.55 0.37 55.53
CA HIS A 476 22.03 -0.85 54.88
C HIS A 476 22.75 -1.78 55.87
N SER A 477 22.68 -3.09 55.60
CA SER A 477 23.27 -4.13 56.47
C SER A 477 24.80 -4.14 56.40
N GLU A 478 25.36 -3.79 55.25
CA GLU A 478 26.77 -3.97 54.94
C GLU A 478 27.70 -3.01 55.68
N LYS A 479 28.80 -3.57 56.20
CA LYS A 479 29.89 -2.81 56.83
C LYS A 479 30.60 -1.84 55.87
N SER A 480 30.44 -2.00 54.56
CA SER A 480 30.97 -1.08 53.55
C SER A 480 30.13 0.21 53.47
N SER A 481 28.82 0.07 53.28
CA SER A 481 27.87 1.20 53.21
C SER A 481 27.94 2.13 54.43
N ARG A 482 28.05 1.58 55.65
CA ARG A 482 28.13 2.38 56.88
C ARG A 482 29.40 3.21 56.95
N LYS A 483 30.56 2.65 56.57
CA LYS A 483 31.83 3.40 56.46
C LYS A 483 31.73 4.53 55.44
N ILE A 484 31.03 4.31 54.33
CA ILE A 484 30.77 5.37 53.34
C ILE A 484 29.94 6.48 54.00
N GLY A 485 28.85 6.16 54.69
CA GLY A 485 28.05 7.14 55.45
C GLY A 485 28.85 7.93 56.50
N GLU A 486 29.72 7.25 57.26
CA GLU A 486 30.63 7.84 58.24
C GLU A 486 31.68 8.77 57.60
N SER A 487 32.10 8.49 56.36
CA SER A 487 33.11 9.29 55.63
C SER A 487 32.58 10.59 55.01
N LEU A 488 31.25 10.77 54.93
CA LEU A 488 30.65 11.96 54.33
C LEU A 488 30.73 13.17 55.27
N ALA A 489 31.58 14.15 54.98
CA ALA A 489 31.66 15.39 55.73
C ALA A 489 30.49 16.34 55.41
N ASP A 490 29.93 17.02 56.41
CA ASP A 490 28.88 18.02 56.24
C ASP A 490 29.48 19.41 55.98
N PRO A 491 29.16 20.10 54.86
CA PRO A 491 29.74 21.40 54.53
C PRO A 491 29.57 22.47 55.62
N ILE A 492 28.43 22.49 56.30
CA ILE A 492 28.11 23.49 57.34
C ILE A 492 28.76 23.16 58.69
N LYS A 493 28.97 21.87 59.01
CA LYS A 493 29.60 21.46 60.29
C LYS A 493 31.13 21.49 60.22
N TYR A 494 31.68 21.46 59.00
CA TYR A 494 33.12 21.38 58.72
C TYR A 494 33.53 22.32 57.58
N GLU A 495 33.22 23.62 57.66
CA GLU A 495 33.57 24.62 56.63
C GLU A 495 35.06 24.58 56.24
N ASN A 496 35.95 24.26 57.17
CA ASN A 496 37.39 24.07 56.96
C ASN A 496 37.75 22.98 55.91
N LEU A 497 36.83 22.07 55.59
CA LEU A 497 36.99 21.04 54.54
C LEU A 497 36.42 21.49 53.18
N PHE A 498 35.68 22.60 53.13
CA PHE A 498 34.96 23.09 51.94
C PHE A 498 35.24 24.57 51.68
N PRO A 499 36.51 24.94 51.33
CA PRO A 499 36.85 26.32 51.00
C PRO A 499 35.97 26.85 49.85
N GLY A 500 35.54 28.10 49.97
CA GLY A 500 34.66 28.76 48.99
C GLY A 500 33.16 28.40 49.09
N PHE A 501 32.72 27.51 50.00
CA PHE A 501 31.31 27.11 50.08
C PHE A 501 30.34 28.29 50.30
N ALA A 502 30.66 29.22 51.20
CA ALA A 502 29.86 30.41 51.47
C ALA A 502 29.79 31.39 50.28
N GLU A 503 30.78 31.39 49.39
CA GLU A 503 30.74 32.15 48.14
C GLU A 503 29.92 31.43 47.07
N SER A 504 30.03 30.10 46.98
CA SER A 504 29.22 29.26 46.10
C SER A 504 27.71 29.42 46.37
N LEU A 505 27.29 29.56 47.63
CA LEU A 505 25.89 29.85 47.98
C LEU A 505 25.43 31.23 47.46
N LYS A 506 26.27 32.27 47.58
CA LYS A 506 25.98 33.60 47.03
C LYS A 506 25.87 33.56 45.51
N ARG A 507 26.79 32.88 44.84
CA ARG A 507 26.81 32.65 43.39
C ARG A 507 25.58 31.87 42.92
N GLU A 508 25.14 30.85 43.66
CA GLU A 508 23.89 30.13 43.38
C GLU A 508 22.69 31.08 43.39
N SER A 509 22.53 31.90 44.43
CA SER A 509 21.39 32.83 44.51
C SER A 509 21.38 33.84 43.36
N PHE A 510 22.55 34.33 42.94
CA PHE A 510 22.71 35.22 41.79
C PHE A 510 22.32 34.53 40.47
N VAL A 511 22.76 33.29 40.26
CA VAL A 511 22.38 32.49 39.08
C VAL A 511 20.89 32.16 39.07
N ARG A 512 20.29 31.84 40.22
CA ARG A 512 18.83 31.62 40.39
C ARG A 512 17.98 32.86 40.08
N GLU A 513 18.50 34.08 40.27
CA GLU A 513 17.81 35.30 39.83
C GLU A 513 18.03 35.58 38.33
N ILE A 514 19.21 35.33 37.79
CA ILE A 514 19.49 35.51 36.35
C ILE A 514 18.66 34.53 35.50
N SER A 515 18.51 33.27 35.93
CA SER A 515 17.75 32.26 35.16
C SER A 515 16.25 32.57 35.02
N LYS A 516 15.71 33.50 35.82
CA LYS A 516 14.34 34.03 35.68
C LYS A 516 14.21 35.07 34.56
N ILE A 517 15.31 35.61 34.06
CA ILE A 517 15.30 36.60 32.98
C ILE A 517 15.23 35.85 31.64
N PRO A 518 14.12 35.96 30.87
CA PRO A 518 14.03 35.30 29.58
C PRO A 518 15.01 35.94 28.59
N VAL A 519 16.02 35.19 28.16
CA VAL A 519 16.96 35.62 27.11
C VAL A 519 16.25 35.60 25.76
N PRO A 520 16.14 36.73 25.04
CA PRO A 520 15.49 36.74 23.73
C PRO A 520 16.30 35.94 22.70
N ALA A 521 15.60 35.19 21.83
CA ALA A 521 16.24 34.23 20.91
C ALA A 521 17.20 34.84 19.84
N ASN A 522 17.24 36.17 19.71
CA ASN A 522 18.23 36.88 18.88
C ASN A 522 19.55 37.17 19.62
N VAL A 523 19.62 36.95 20.94
CA VAL A 523 20.83 37.09 21.75
C VAL A 523 21.52 35.73 21.86
N ARG A 524 22.72 35.61 21.27
CA ARG A 524 23.56 34.43 21.46
C ARG A 524 24.15 34.45 22.87
N ALA A 525 23.47 33.80 23.81
CA ALA A 525 23.98 33.62 25.17
C ALA A 525 25.38 32.97 25.17
N PRO A 526 26.31 33.38 26.05
CA PRO A 526 27.60 32.72 26.18
C PRO A 526 27.42 31.28 26.67
N SER A 527 28.21 30.36 26.13
CA SER A 527 28.20 28.96 26.57
C SER A 527 28.69 28.84 28.02
N VAL A 528 28.26 27.80 28.74
CA VAL A 528 28.71 27.55 30.12
C VAL A 528 30.24 27.44 30.21
N ALA A 529 30.90 26.85 29.21
CA ALA A 529 32.36 26.74 29.13
C ALA A 529 33.09 28.09 28.92
N SER A 530 32.39 29.13 28.47
CA SER A 530 32.91 30.49 28.26
C SER A 530 32.44 31.49 29.33
N ARG A 531 31.71 31.04 30.36
CA ARG A 531 31.03 31.91 31.32
C ARG A 531 31.74 31.88 32.68
N ASN A 532 32.28 33.01 33.13
CA ASN A 532 32.85 33.11 34.47
C ASN A 532 31.86 33.76 35.45
N ILE A 533 31.16 32.91 36.21
CA ILE A 533 30.16 33.32 37.20
C ILE A 533 30.80 34.09 38.37
N GLU A 534 32.09 33.92 38.64
CA GLU A 534 32.82 34.68 39.68
C GLU A 534 32.94 36.15 39.26
N GLN A 535 33.45 36.39 38.05
CA GLN A 535 33.63 37.73 37.47
C GLN A 535 32.29 38.43 37.23
N GLU A 536 31.29 37.72 36.70
CA GLU A 536 29.94 38.29 36.53
C GLU A 536 29.33 38.73 37.87
N LEU A 537 29.57 38.00 38.97
CA LEU A 537 29.07 38.39 40.28
C LEU A 537 29.83 39.61 40.83
N GLU A 538 31.15 39.65 40.68
CA GLU A 538 31.97 40.80 41.08
C GLU A 538 31.56 42.06 40.32
N GLU A 539 31.35 41.98 39.00
CA GLU A 539 30.86 43.08 38.17
C GLU A 539 29.42 43.49 38.55
N ALA A 540 28.52 42.55 38.82
CA ALA A 540 27.14 42.83 39.21
C ALA A 540 27.02 43.45 40.63
N VAL A 541 27.97 43.16 41.52
CA VAL A 541 28.09 43.80 42.84
C VAL A 541 28.77 45.17 42.71
N ALA A 542 29.85 45.30 41.94
CA ALA A 542 30.56 46.57 41.74
C ALA A 542 29.72 47.63 41.00
N SER A 543 28.89 47.21 40.05
CA SER A 543 27.89 48.06 39.39
C SER A 543 26.65 48.34 40.25
N GLY A 544 26.51 47.68 41.40
CA GLY A 544 25.37 47.81 42.30
C GLY A 544 24.05 47.22 41.77
N ALA A 545 24.10 46.44 40.69
CA ALA A 545 22.93 45.78 40.08
C ALA A 545 22.34 44.68 41.00
N VAL A 546 23.20 44.02 41.78
CA VAL A 546 22.84 43.06 42.83
C VAL A 546 22.96 43.70 44.21
N SER A 547 22.05 43.35 45.11
CA SER A 547 22.25 43.46 46.57
C SER A 547 21.88 42.16 47.24
N PHE A 548 22.66 41.76 48.26
CA PHE A 548 22.30 40.63 49.10
C PHE A 548 21.39 41.08 50.26
N THR A 549 20.45 40.22 50.65
CA THR A 549 19.70 40.35 51.92
C THR A 549 20.58 39.95 53.12
N ASP A 550 20.13 40.24 54.34
CA ASP A 550 20.80 39.79 55.56
C ASP A 550 20.85 38.25 55.70
N GLU A 551 19.96 37.54 54.98
CA GLU A 551 19.95 36.07 54.83
C GLU A 551 20.86 35.56 53.70
N GLY A 552 21.60 36.44 53.02
CA GLY A 552 22.58 36.08 51.99
C GLY A 552 22.01 35.78 50.60
N GLN A 553 20.72 36.07 50.35
CA GLN A 553 20.10 35.88 49.03
C GLN A 553 20.33 37.10 48.12
N ALA A 554 20.76 36.88 46.87
CA ALA A 554 20.87 37.92 45.87
C ALA A 554 19.50 38.48 45.45
N VAL A 555 19.41 39.80 45.29
CA VAL A 555 18.25 40.52 44.78
C VAL A 555 18.71 41.49 43.69
N LEU A 556 18.16 41.34 42.48
CA LEU A 556 18.43 42.20 41.34
C LEU A 556 17.61 43.50 41.43
N LYS A 557 18.26 44.64 41.62
CA LYS A 557 17.60 45.94 41.88
C LYS A 557 16.77 46.49 40.72
N ASN A 558 17.03 46.03 39.50
CA ASN A 558 16.33 46.46 38.27
C ASN A 558 15.70 45.28 37.50
N ALA A 559 15.44 44.14 38.14
CA ALA A 559 14.70 43.07 37.47
C ALA A 559 13.29 43.55 37.08
N PRO A 560 12.82 43.30 35.84
CA PRO A 560 11.43 43.56 35.49
C PRO A 560 10.56 42.65 36.35
N LYS A 561 9.75 43.25 37.24
CA LYS A 561 8.86 42.48 38.12
C LYS A 561 7.96 41.60 37.28
N SER A 562 8.16 40.29 37.37
CA SER A 562 7.21 39.28 36.89
C SER A 562 5.90 39.50 37.64
N SER A 563 4.94 40.14 36.99
CA SER A 563 3.60 40.28 37.55
C SER A 563 3.00 38.90 37.73
N GLU A 564 2.44 38.63 38.90
CA GLU A 564 1.73 37.38 39.19
C GLU A 564 0.45 37.32 38.35
N GLN A 565 0.58 36.88 37.10
CA GLN A 565 -0.57 36.42 36.33
C GLN A 565 -1.04 35.11 36.95
N GLN A 566 -2.10 35.22 37.75
CA GLN A 566 -2.78 34.08 38.36
C GLN A 566 -3.01 32.96 37.35
N LEU A 567 -2.66 31.73 37.76
CA LEU A 567 -3.09 30.51 37.08
C LEU A 567 -4.62 30.51 36.96
N LYS A 568 -5.12 30.79 35.76
CA LYS A 568 -6.47 30.43 35.34
C LYS A 568 -6.38 29.18 34.47
N ALA A 569 -7.35 28.29 34.65
CA ALA A 569 -7.40 27.00 33.98
C ALA A 569 -7.33 27.13 32.44
N PRO A 570 -6.80 26.10 31.74
CA PRO A 570 -6.72 26.12 30.28
C PRO A 570 -8.10 26.32 29.66
N VAL A 571 -8.21 27.29 28.74
CA VAL A 571 -9.39 27.47 27.90
C VAL A 571 -9.30 26.49 26.73
N SER A 572 -10.43 25.84 26.41
CA SER A 572 -10.54 24.84 25.35
C SER A 572 -10.04 25.35 23.98
N PRO A 573 -9.43 24.50 23.13
CA PRO A 573 -8.94 24.92 21.83
C PRO A 573 -10.08 25.25 20.85
N ALA A 574 -10.30 26.54 20.61
CA ALA A 574 -11.25 27.03 19.61
C ALA A 574 -10.56 27.29 18.26
N VAL A 575 -10.66 26.29 17.37
CA VAL A 575 -10.73 26.34 15.90
C VAL A 575 -10.13 27.57 15.17
N ALA A 576 -9.13 27.27 14.33
CA ALA A 576 -8.72 27.94 13.08
C ALA A 576 -9.11 29.41 12.81
N ARG A 577 -8.09 30.24 12.52
CA ARG A 577 -8.28 31.51 11.80
C ARG A 577 -8.71 31.26 10.35
N GLN A 578 -9.83 31.86 9.95
CA GLN A 578 -10.17 32.16 8.56
C GLN A 578 -10.33 33.69 8.37
N PRO A 579 -10.33 34.23 7.13
CA PRO A 579 -10.00 35.64 6.87
C PRO A 579 -11.12 36.65 7.18
N SER A 580 -10.72 37.93 7.21
CA SER A 580 -11.54 39.07 7.63
C SER A 580 -12.74 39.37 6.72
N PRO A 581 -13.97 39.57 7.26
CA PRO A 581 -15.14 39.99 6.49
C PRO A 581 -15.30 41.52 6.37
N VAL A 582 -16.17 41.95 5.44
CA VAL A 582 -16.43 43.36 5.09
C VAL A 582 -17.58 43.98 5.91
N ARG A 583 -17.55 45.31 6.07
CA ARG A 583 -18.47 46.15 6.85
C ARG A 583 -19.86 46.32 6.20
N GLN A 584 -20.95 46.21 6.98
CA GLN A 584 -22.32 46.60 6.62
C GLN A 584 -23.07 47.33 7.77
N PRO A 585 -24.17 48.07 7.51
CA PRO A 585 -24.86 48.94 8.49
C PRO A 585 -26.03 48.27 9.24
N SER A 586 -26.72 49.03 10.11
CA SER A 586 -27.71 48.57 11.11
C SER A 586 -29.09 49.29 10.94
N PRO A 587 -30.21 48.97 11.66
CA PRO A 587 -31.45 48.60 10.98
C PRO A 587 -32.73 49.37 11.39
N VAL A 588 -33.88 49.00 10.79
CA VAL A 588 -35.26 49.42 11.16
C VAL A 588 -36.18 48.18 11.24
N ARG A 589 -37.40 48.30 11.80
CA ARG A 589 -38.19 47.22 12.43
C ARG A 589 -39.66 47.17 11.93
N GLU A 590 -40.25 45.96 11.85
CA GLU A 590 -41.65 45.68 11.43
C GLU A 590 -42.71 45.93 12.54
N PRO A 591 -44.04 45.95 12.23
CA PRO A 591 -44.88 44.72 12.20
C PRO A 591 -46.05 44.66 11.16
N SER A 592 -46.77 43.52 11.11
CA SER A 592 -47.89 43.09 10.19
C SER A 592 -49.31 43.61 10.58
N PRO A 593 -50.50 43.27 9.96
CA PRO A 593 -50.92 42.09 9.14
C PRO A 593 -51.85 42.36 7.88
N ILE A 594 -52.87 41.51 7.59
CA ILE A 594 -53.46 41.13 6.25
C ILE A 594 -55.00 41.41 6.09
N ARG A 595 -55.56 41.63 4.85
CA ARG A 595 -56.78 40.95 4.24
C ARG A 595 -57.47 41.57 2.96
N GLU A 596 -57.47 40.81 1.83
CA GLU A 596 -58.47 40.65 0.69
C GLU A 596 -59.02 41.90 -0.15
N PRO A 597 -59.87 41.78 -1.24
CA PRO A 597 -59.39 41.61 -2.65
C PRO A 597 -60.18 42.33 -3.82
N SER A 598 -59.71 42.12 -5.09
CA SER A 598 -60.46 42.19 -6.40
C SER A 598 -60.71 43.56 -7.10
N PRO A 599 -60.93 43.70 -8.44
CA PRO A 599 -60.66 42.84 -9.63
C PRO A 599 -59.85 43.55 -10.79
N ALA A 600 -59.72 42.91 -11.97
CA ALA A 600 -58.95 43.33 -13.18
C ALA A 600 -59.68 44.30 -14.16
N PRO A 601 -59.01 44.82 -15.23
CA PRO A 601 -58.94 44.12 -16.54
C PRO A 601 -57.61 44.24 -17.34
N ALA A 602 -57.56 43.67 -18.55
CA ALA A 602 -56.46 43.67 -19.57
C ALA A 602 -56.98 44.29 -20.91
N PRO A 603 -56.41 44.13 -22.15
CA PRO A 603 -55.12 43.55 -22.62
C PRO A 603 -54.39 44.35 -23.78
N ALA A 604 -53.24 43.82 -24.27
CA ALA A 604 -52.63 43.95 -25.62
C ALA A 604 -51.50 42.87 -25.72
N GLN A 605 -51.28 42.05 -26.76
CA GLN A 605 -51.02 42.28 -28.22
C GLN A 605 -49.68 43.00 -28.48
N GLU A 606 -48.74 42.60 -29.36
CA GLU A 606 -48.53 41.46 -30.31
C GLU A 606 -47.06 41.56 -30.88
N SER A 607 -46.39 40.63 -31.61
CA SER A 607 -46.63 39.22 -32.04
C SER A 607 -45.29 38.46 -32.38
N GLU A 608 -45.38 37.14 -32.67
CA GLU A 608 -44.72 36.29 -33.71
C GLU A 608 -43.20 36.33 -34.11
N GLU A 609 -42.61 35.11 -34.24
CA GLU A 609 -41.77 34.56 -35.38
C GLU A 609 -40.39 35.20 -35.76
N GLU A 610 -39.37 34.55 -36.39
CA GLU A 610 -38.96 33.14 -36.68
C GLU A 610 -37.45 33.06 -37.09
N GLU A 611 -36.84 31.84 -37.08
CA GLU A 611 -35.64 31.35 -37.86
C GLU A 611 -34.27 32.12 -37.74
N GLU A 612 -33.07 31.68 -38.23
CA GLU A 612 -32.57 30.55 -39.06
C GLU A 612 -31.09 30.15 -38.66
N GLU A 613 -30.37 29.33 -39.45
CA GLU A 613 -29.07 28.64 -39.15
C GLU A 613 -27.76 29.39 -39.58
N PHE A 614 -26.55 28.87 -39.22
CA PHE A 614 -25.46 28.40 -40.15
C PHE A 614 -24.13 27.95 -39.46
N GLU A 615 -23.14 27.48 -40.26
CA GLU A 615 -22.12 26.44 -39.95
C GLU A 615 -20.63 26.86 -39.70
N ASP A 616 -19.79 25.82 -39.51
CA ASP A 616 -18.33 25.69 -39.32
C ASP A 616 -17.35 26.46 -40.26
N ASN A 617 -16.08 26.69 -39.80
CA ASN A 617 -14.90 25.90 -40.24
C ASN A 617 -13.53 26.24 -39.54
N GLN A 618 -12.49 25.43 -39.83
CA GLN A 618 -11.11 25.46 -39.29
C GLN A 618 -10.05 25.96 -40.30
N GLN A 619 -8.81 26.31 -39.87
CA GLN A 619 -7.54 25.97 -40.57
C GLN A 619 -6.21 26.38 -39.86
N GLU A 620 -5.09 25.76 -40.28
CA GLU A 620 -3.69 26.02 -39.87
C GLU A 620 -2.85 26.71 -40.99
N VAL A 621 -1.59 27.14 -40.67
CA VAL A 621 -0.37 27.28 -41.53
C VAL A 621 0.72 27.96 -40.66
N HIS A 622 1.98 27.51 -40.45
CA HIS A 622 3.15 27.05 -41.26
C HIS A 622 4.18 28.18 -41.63
N VAL A 623 5.47 27.82 -41.81
CA VAL A 623 6.66 28.73 -41.72
C VAL A 623 7.76 28.39 -42.76
N PRO A 624 8.56 29.37 -43.26
CA PRO A 624 9.92 29.12 -43.80
C PRO A 624 11.02 30.14 -43.34
N HIS A 625 12.23 30.09 -43.92
CA HIS A 625 13.52 30.58 -43.36
C HIS A 625 14.44 31.34 -44.38
N ASN A 626 15.74 31.53 -44.05
CA ASN A 626 16.89 32.07 -44.85
C ASN A 626 17.05 33.63 -44.89
N ASP A 627 18.15 34.34 -45.28
CA ASP A 627 19.65 34.27 -45.24
C ASP A 627 20.18 35.63 -45.84
N GLU A 628 21.45 36.11 -45.91
CA GLU A 628 22.83 35.73 -45.49
C GLU A 628 23.75 37.01 -45.47
N GLU A 629 24.84 37.05 -44.67
CA GLU A 629 26.04 37.96 -44.66
C GLU A 629 25.84 39.53 -44.62
N ASP A 630 26.79 40.44 -44.28
CA ASP A 630 28.27 40.42 -44.07
C ASP A 630 28.78 41.55 -43.09
N ALA A 631 30.02 41.40 -42.59
CA ALA A 631 31.03 42.43 -42.22
C ALA A 631 31.05 43.26 -40.88
N PHE A 632 32.07 42.97 -40.05
CA PHE A 632 32.82 43.81 -39.05
C PHE A 632 32.16 44.39 -37.76
N GLY A 633 32.65 44.03 -36.55
CA GLY A 633 32.14 44.65 -35.29
C GLY A 633 32.80 44.51 -33.88
N THR A 634 33.89 43.77 -33.63
CA THR A 634 34.67 43.71 -32.34
C THR A 634 34.09 42.95 -31.10
N SER A 635 34.96 42.76 -30.09
CA SER A 635 34.78 42.17 -28.73
C SER A 635 34.31 40.71 -28.57
N LYS A 636 35.29 39.88 -28.22
CA LYS A 636 35.28 38.42 -27.94
C LYS A 636 34.22 37.89 -26.94
N THR A 637 33.80 36.66 -27.24
CA THR A 637 33.13 35.61 -26.44
C THR A 637 34.09 34.98 -25.38
N PRO A 638 33.71 33.97 -24.55
CA PRO A 638 32.46 33.17 -24.51
C PRO A 638 31.75 33.07 -23.14
N ASP A 639 30.75 32.19 -23.09
CA ASP A 639 29.83 31.94 -21.98
C ASP A 639 29.89 30.47 -21.50
N VAL A 640 29.35 30.19 -20.30
CA VAL A 640 29.04 28.89 -19.66
C VAL A 640 30.20 27.92 -19.34
N VAL A 641 30.30 27.51 -18.05
CA VAL A 641 30.33 26.12 -17.52
C VAL A 641 30.63 26.14 -16.00
N LEU A 642 30.14 25.12 -15.26
CA LEU A 642 30.26 24.97 -13.80
C LEU A 642 31.66 24.50 -13.36
N GLU A 643 32.08 24.80 -12.11
CA GLU A 643 32.50 23.76 -11.14
C GLU A 643 32.68 24.29 -9.69
N THR A 644 33.38 23.55 -8.81
CA THR A 644 33.20 23.60 -7.35
C THR A 644 34.50 23.80 -6.52
N SER A 645 34.30 24.15 -5.25
CA SER A 645 35.18 23.87 -4.08
C SER A 645 36.37 24.80 -3.76
N ARG A 646 36.47 25.12 -2.45
CA ARG A 646 37.62 25.59 -1.63
C ARG A 646 38.41 26.85 -2.03
N PRO A 647 38.88 27.60 -1.01
CA PRO A 647 40.16 28.31 -1.08
C PRO A 647 41.07 28.02 0.13
N ASP A 648 42.31 27.60 -0.14
CA ASP A 648 43.45 27.71 0.77
C ASP A 648 44.31 28.94 0.39
N ILE A 649 44.96 29.60 1.34
CA ILE A 649 45.79 30.81 1.10
C ILE A 649 47.19 30.67 1.72
N VAL A 650 48.21 30.72 0.85
CA VAL A 650 49.65 30.45 1.10
C VAL A 650 50.45 31.19 -0.03
N PRO A 651 51.74 31.60 0.07
CA PRO A 651 52.71 31.67 1.18
C PRO A 651 53.38 33.07 1.40
N ALA A 652 54.34 33.15 2.32
CA ALA A 652 55.54 33.99 2.19
C ALA A 652 56.83 33.16 2.47
N ARG A 653 58.01 33.62 2.00
CA ARG A 653 59.26 32.81 1.92
C ARG A 653 60.28 33.11 3.04
N GLY A 654 61.10 32.09 3.37
CA GLY A 654 62.39 32.20 4.07
C GLY A 654 63.21 30.91 3.87
N SER A 655 64.55 30.96 3.77
CA SER A 655 65.37 29.86 3.22
C SER A 655 66.68 29.57 3.97
N ALA A 656 66.94 28.30 4.31
CA ALA A 656 68.28 27.68 4.42
C ALA A 656 68.16 26.14 4.62
N ALA A 657 69.24 25.39 4.32
CA ALA A 657 69.44 23.96 4.56
C ALA A 657 70.96 23.68 4.62
N PRO A 658 71.49 22.47 4.92
CA PRO A 658 70.85 21.18 5.30
C PRO A 658 71.50 20.51 6.55
N ASP A 659 71.24 19.20 6.74
CA ASP A 659 72.25 18.10 6.84
C ASP A 659 72.24 17.12 8.06
N LEU A 660 72.77 15.90 7.81
CA LEU A 660 73.31 14.86 8.71
C LEU A 660 72.41 13.98 9.63
N VAL A 661 71.97 12.84 9.04
CA VAL A 661 72.28 11.44 9.45
C VAL A 661 72.49 11.10 10.95
N SER A 662 71.63 10.25 11.52
CA SER A 662 71.98 8.87 11.97
C SER A 662 70.84 8.14 12.72
N ALA A 663 70.84 6.81 12.61
CA ALA A 663 70.17 5.89 13.54
C ALA A 663 71.24 4.96 14.16
N PRO A 664 70.93 4.27 15.27
CA PRO A 664 71.07 2.82 15.19
C PRO A 664 69.95 2.03 15.88
N THR A 665 69.81 0.79 15.42
CA THR A 665 68.89 -0.25 15.92
C THR A 665 69.39 -0.90 17.22
N THR A 666 68.46 -1.39 18.05
CA THR A 666 68.70 -2.59 18.88
C THR A 666 67.44 -3.44 18.90
N THR A 667 67.57 -4.74 18.67
CA THR A 667 66.50 -5.75 18.66
C THR A 667 66.56 -6.61 19.93
N GLN A 668 65.40 -7.01 20.47
CA GLN A 668 65.32 -8.15 21.38
C GLN A 668 63.93 -8.79 21.30
N ASP A 669 63.87 -10.04 20.84
CA ASP A 669 62.69 -10.92 20.91
C ASP A 669 62.70 -11.70 22.22
N PHE A 670 61.56 -11.72 22.93
CA PHE A 670 61.03 -12.75 23.84
C PHE A 670 59.61 -12.27 24.25
N GLY A 671 58.64 -13.11 24.59
CA GLY A 671 58.66 -14.57 24.64
C GLY A 671 57.73 -15.11 25.73
N ASP A 672 56.46 -15.34 25.36
CA ASP A 672 55.43 -16.12 26.07
C ASP A 672 54.74 -15.55 27.34
N ASP A 673 53.67 -16.26 27.74
CA ASP A 673 52.92 -16.24 29.01
C ASP A 673 52.14 -14.97 29.44
N THR A 674 50.82 -14.97 29.19
CA THR A 674 49.83 -14.67 30.25
C THR A 674 48.58 -15.51 30.07
N GLN A 675 48.17 -16.22 31.12
CA GLN A 675 47.01 -17.12 31.11
C GLN A 675 45.69 -16.35 31.19
N TRP A 676 44.62 -16.94 30.63
CA TRP A 676 43.23 -16.64 31.00
C TRP A 676 42.70 -17.82 31.84
N SER A 677 41.89 -17.56 32.86
CA SER A 677 41.43 -18.55 33.83
C SER A 677 39.92 -18.79 33.70
N ASP A 678 39.53 -20.00 33.29
CA ASP A 678 38.14 -20.45 33.25
C ASP A 678 37.67 -20.96 34.62
N GLU A 679 36.94 -20.14 35.38
CA GLU A 679 36.20 -20.55 36.60
C GLU A 679 34.87 -19.76 36.76
N ASP A 680 33.82 -20.14 36.01
CA ASP A 680 32.41 -20.22 36.49
C ASP A 680 31.44 -20.54 35.32
N PHE A 681 31.28 -21.83 35.00
CA PHE A 681 30.11 -22.36 34.28
C PHE A 681 29.81 -23.77 34.85
N GLY A 682 28.75 -23.87 35.66
CA GLY A 682 28.36 -25.11 36.32
C GLY A 682 27.52 -26.04 35.43
N ASP A 683 27.75 -27.34 35.56
CA ASP A 683 27.09 -28.38 34.75
C ASP A 683 25.58 -28.48 35.00
N ALA A 684 24.85 -28.81 33.93
CA ALA A 684 23.49 -29.34 33.98
C ALA A 684 23.35 -30.41 32.87
N GLU A 685 23.51 -31.68 33.23
CA GLU A 685 23.43 -32.79 32.28
C GLU A 685 22.00 -33.09 31.80
N ASN A 686 21.95 -33.57 30.56
CA ASN A 686 20.88 -34.31 29.87
C ASN A 686 19.72 -34.83 30.74
N GLY A 687 18.50 -34.42 30.41
CA GLY A 687 17.26 -35.04 30.85
C GLY A 687 16.29 -35.25 29.69
N ASP A 688 16.16 -36.49 29.22
CA ASP A 688 15.18 -36.86 28.18
C ASP A 688 13.75 -36.72 28.74
N LEU A 689 12.93 -35.87 28.11
CA LEU A 689 11.52 -35.70 28.47
C LEU A 689 10.66 -36.81 27.86
N ASN A 690 10.45 -37.87 28.64
CA ASN A 690 9.55 -38.97 28.27
C ASN A 690 8.07 -38.52 28.33
N MET A 691 7.29 -38.79 27.28
CA MET A 691 6.02 -38.10 27.03
C MET A 691 4.74 -38.92 27.34
N ASP A 692 4.88 -40.03 28.08
CA ASP A 692 3.83 -41.07 28.24
C ASP A 692 3.04 -41.02 29.56
N ASP A 693 3.23 -40.00 30.42
CA ASP A 693 2.78 -40.05 31.84
C ASP A 693 1.88 -38.85 32.26
N LEU A 694 0.90 -38.51 31.42
CA LEU A 694 -0.17 -37.52 31.72
C LEU A 694 -1.57 -38.05 31.38
N ASN A 695 -2.04 -39.02 32.17
CA ASN A 695 -3.47 -39.35 32.23
C ASN A 695 -4.24 -38.20 32.88
N LEU A 696 -5.29 -37.73 32.20
CA LEU A 696 -6.31 -36.82 32.74
C LEU A 696 -7.71 -37.31 32.28
N ASP A 697 -8.17 -38.40 32.88
CA ASP A 697 -9.55 -38.86 32.82
C ASP A 697 -10.34 -38.30 34.02
N GLU A 698 -11.65 -38.05 33.81
CA GLU A 698 -12.73 -37.86 34.82
C GLU A 698 -12.60 -36.64 35.79
N GLU A 699 -13.40 -35.59 35.63
CA GLU A 699 -14.83 -35.38 36.06
C GLU A 699 -14.98 -34.71 37.43
N ASP A 700 -15.32 -33.40 37.43
CA ASP A 700 -16.31 -32.71 38.31
C ASP A 700 -16.57 -31.27 37.81
#